data_AF-A0A2Z2NYX6-F1
#
_entry.id   AF-A0A2Z2NYX6-F1
#
_cell.length_a   1.000
_cell.length_b   1.000
_cell.length_c   1.000
_cell.angle_alpha   90.00
_cell.angle_beta   90.00
_cell.angle_gamma   90.00
#
_symmetry.space_group_name_H-M   'P 1'
#
loop_
_entity.id
_entity.type
_entity.pdbx_description
1 polymer ?
#
loop_
_entity_poly.entity_id
_entity_poly.type
_entity_poly.pdbx_seq_one_letter_code
_entity_poly.pdbx_strand_id
1 'polypeptide(L)'
;MARAYPLTDLVKLVRAYGVLAGTSDMERVLAGTLSREWIAKEVEHLVPLSSLPVRLFETQRGRDLLAAELFAKQDIDPETIKPETLDIRIAGSRRMINSNRLPKLEPIIHQAVLAANMLLGVRLYGSHGNGTRTMTHDLIVATMLQDSYGKSHRYSAFSSHDHEIVDDTYVFTWFGDTVGKLVITLAEYLALFNESVDAGLEIPEPPSPEIATAVAAIQASRLRLVARAAGDRVISFMDRDQSRELEAAGIDCSADFPERPAMEKHYKLTIKAFKLPGVDHYALREPLRNTLLMAVRDALRDPAKRERLSGRRGKAVHEVHINLPVMEYFAVSEAPNSIEAVHVASLEMMRSLEKGRRKSLSSMAAHAFRISAIAERVLGRALEPLIVTLAMLHDVVEDGSMRVTGYGHSLRKIQFRFGGPIAAMVSELTDSSVLSAGANKANLTLKQPHLLLPQAQYNVGRFTDMTVKATEAEVPYTLAGIVIKLLDTVISIEEGIRDPELMSGHWRHSGARIYWAERDRGSIVRPLVERLLIEIKTSADPEYASRPHHVNAVRLQAGCAILETVLMYQDMYATQNLAILAHEFGLDSTERETLISLFFDRNVNEEQFDERVFVGLLDDEKLHQNIEAGELPCIGYTTLYAKDATLDSPRKVDTFIAYRSSALRRQEMRRELGIDSTEKLTALTLRQEQVLRMYDRTLQSTAKSGRSGALAELHDHAVNAQLAVNQ
;
A
#
# COMPACT_ATOMS: atom_id res chain seq x y z
N MET A 1 21.66 -12.64 6.68
CA MET A 1 22.67 -12.08 5.76
C MET A 1 23.52 -11.04 6.49
N ALA A 2 24.84 -11.08 6.35
CA ALA A 2 25.78 -10.14 6.95
C ALA A 2 25.70 -8.75 6.28
N ARG A 3 25.76 -7.68 7.09
CA ARG A 3 25.47 -6.28 6.72
C ARG A 3 26.54 -5.68 5.79
N ALA A 4 26.18 -5.24 4.58
CA ALA A 4 27.12 -4.65 3.61
C ALA A 4 27.37 -3.12 3.81
N TYR A 5 26.59 -2.45 4.67
CA TYR A 5 26.69 -0.99 4.92
C TYR A 5 26.14 -0.59 6.30
N PRO A 6 26.53 0.58 6.84
CA PRO A 6 26.10 1.03 8.17
C PRO A 6 24.59 1.26 8.28
N LEU A 7 24.02 0.92 9.44
CA LEU A 7 22.63 1.19 9.81
C LEU A 7 22.43 2.68 10.12
N THR A 8 22.12 3.48 9.09
CA THR A 8 21.74 4.89 9.27
C THR A 8 20.31 5.01 9.82
N ASP A 9 19.97 6.19 10.35
CA ASP A 9 18.62 6.47 10.85
C ASP A 9 17.55 6.28 9.75
N LEU A 10 17.86 6.68 8.51
CA LEU A 10 16.97 6.47 7.36
C LEU A 10 16.74 4.98 7.09
N VAL A 11 17.80 4.17 7.12
CA VAL A 11 17.71 2.72 6.89
C VAL A 11 16.85 2.07 7.96
N LYS A 12 17.04 2.43 9.24
CA LYS A 12 16.22 1.93 10.35
C LYS A 12 14.75 2.32 10.17
N LEU A 13 14.46 3.57 9.80
CA LEU A 13 13.09 4.04 9.55
C LEU A 13 12.42 3.26 8.42
N VAL A 14 13.11 3.09 7.30
CA VAL A 14 12.56 2.41 6.13
C VAL A 14 12.34 0.91 6.37
N ARG A 15 13.24 0.26 7.12
CA ARG A 15 13.01 -1.12 7.58
C ARG A 15 11.79 -1.22 8.49
N ALA A 16 11.58 -0.23 9.37
CA ALA A 16 10.41 -0.20 10.24
C ALA A 16 9.12 -0.07 9.44
N TYR A 17 9.09 0.73 8.37
CA TYR A 17 7.98 0.77 7.43
C TYR A 17 7.68 -0.61 6.81
N GLY A 18 8.72 -1.33 6.36
CA GLY A 18 8.57 -2.68 5.82
C GLY A 18 7.97 -3.67 6.82
N VAL A 19 8.45 -3.64 8.07
CA VAL A 19 7.91 -4.48 9.16
C VAL A 19 6.45 -4.14 9.42
N LEU A 20 6.13 -2.85 9.62
CA LEU A 20 4.77 -2.36 9.88
C LEU A 20 3.78 -2.76 8.79
N ALA A 21 4.18 -2.63 7.52
CA ALA A 21 3.36 -3.08 6.40
C ALA A 21 3.01 -4.57 6.54
N GLY A 22 3.94 -5.37 7.04
CA GLY A 22 3.80 -6.81 7.15
C GLY A 22 3.12 -7.33 8.41
N THR A 23 3.08 -6.54 9.48
CA THR A 23 2.53 -6.96 10.79
C THR A 23 1.23 -6.24 11.15
N SER A 24 1.08 -4.96 10.77
CA SER A 24 0.02 -4.10 11.32
C SER A 24 -1.01 -3.62 10.29
N ASP A 25 -0.87 -3.97 9.01
CA ASP A 25 -1.80 -3.53 7.94
C ASP A 25 -3.20 -4.14 8.05
N MET A 26 -3.28 -5.38 8.53
CA MET A 26 -4.53 -6.12 8.68
C MET A 26 -5.17 -5.94 10.05
N GLU A 27 -4.51 -5.20 10.93
CA GLU A 27 -4.99 -4.99 12.29
C GLU A 27 -5.72 -3.66 12.42
N ARG A 28 -6.74 -3.61 13.27
CA ARG A 28 -7.51 -2.41 13.63
C ARG A 28 -7.49 -2.25 15.14
N VAL A 29 -7.48 -1.01 15.60
CA VAL A 29 -7.52 -0.70 17.05
C VAL A 29 -8.77 -1.28 17.72
N LEU A 30 -9.90 -1.34 17.00
CA LEU A 30 -11.17 -1.86 17.54
C LEU A 30 -11.37 -3.37 17.33
N ALA A 31 -10.93 -3.92 16.20
CA ALA A 31 -11.26 -5.29 15.80
C ALA A 31 -10.09 -6.28 15.95
N GLY A 32 -8.87 -5.81 16.26
CA GLY A 32 -7.69 -6.66 16.19
C GLY A 32 -7.37 -7.06 14.74
N THR A 33 -6.86 -8.28 14.53
CA THR A 33 -6.58 -8.81 13.19
C THR A 33 -7.88 -9.15 12.47
N LEU A 34 -8.10 -8.56 11.30
CA LEU A 34 -9.28 -8.83 10.47
C LEU A 34 -9.17 -10.15 9.71
N SER A 35 -10.32 -10.78 9.44
CA SER A 35 -10.41 -11.93 8.52
C SER A 35 -10.02 -11.56 7.09
N ARG A 36 -9.67 -12.56 6.27
CA ARG A 36 -9.37 -12.32 4.84
C ARG A 36 -10.62 -11.87 4.09
N GLU A 37 -11.79 -12.38 4.47
CA GLU A 37 -13.10 -12.04 3.92
C GLU A 37 -13.44 -10.57 4.17
N TRP A 38 -13.19 -10.06 5.39
CA TRP A 38 -13.35 -8.65 5.68
C TRP A 38 -12.42 -7.82 4.79
N ILE A 39 -11.13 -8.16 4.73
CA ILE A 39 -10.17 -7.39 3.92
C ILE A 39 -10.58 -7.38 2.44
N ALA A 40 -11.08 -8.50 1.90
CA ALA A 40 -11.57 -8.59 0.53
C ALA A 40 -12.71 -7.59 0.26
N LYS A 41 -13.65 -7.42 1.22
CA LYS A 41 -14.73 -6.43 1.14
C LYS A 41 -14.22 -4.97 1.17
N GLU A 42 -13.05 -4.74 1.76
CA GLU A 42 -12.41 -3.41 1.76
C GLU A 42 -11.69 -3.09 0.45
N VAL A 43 -11.45 -4.05 -0.45
CA VAL A 43 -10.78 -3.80 -1.74
C VAL A 43 -11.63 -2.90 -2.63
N GLU A 44 -10.98 -2.02 -3.40
CA GLU A 44 -11.61 -1.12 -4.34
C GLU A 44 -12.60 -1.80 -5.29
N HIS A 45 -13.82 -1.27 -5.35
CA HIS A 45 -14.80 -1.60 -6.37
C HIS A 45 -15.79 -0.44 -6.55
N LEU A 46 -16.48 -0.41 -7.69
CA LEU A 46 -17.49 0.61 -7.98
C LEU A 46 -18.85 0.16 -7.45
N VAL A 47 -19.50 1.02 -6.67
CA VAL A 47 -20.88 0.82 -6.16
C VAL A 47 -21.78 1.99 -6.55
N PRO A 48 -23.06 1.76 -6.89
CA PRO A 48 -24.01 2.86 -7.08
C PRO A 48 -24.17 3.68 -5.80
N LEU A 49 -24.20 5.01 -5.89
CA LEU A 49 -24.46 5.88 -4.73
C LEU A 49 -25.78 5.52 -4.05
N SER A 50 -26.78 5.11 -4.83
CA SER A 50 -28.10 4.67 -4.33
C SER A 50 -28.08 3.37 -3.51
N SER A 51 -27.02 2.55 -3.59
CA SER A 51 -26.92 1.29 -2.84
C SER A 51 -26.39 1.49 -1.43
N LEU A 52 -25.95 2.70 -1.07
CA LEU A 52 -25.42 2.98 0.26
C LEU A 52 -26.54 3.13 1.30
N PRO A 53 -26.27 2.83 2.58
CA PRO A 53 -27.24 3.03 3.65
C PRO A 53 -27.72 4.48 3.74
N VAL A 54 -29.03 4.71 3.81
CA VAL A 54 -29.61 6.07 3.89
C VAL A 54 -29.05 6.86 5.07
N ARG A 55 -28.90 6.20 6.23
CA ARG A 55 -28.31 6.78 7.46
C ARG A 55 -26.87 7.29 7.27
N LEU A 56 -26.12 6.77 6.29
CA LEU A 56 -24.79 7.29 5.98
C LEU A 56 -24.88 8.76 5.57
N PHE A 57 -25.87 9.11 4.75
CA PHE A 57 -26.06 10.47 4.23
C PHE A 57 -26.48 11.48 5.29
N GLU A 58 -27.01 11.01 6.41
CA GLU A 58 -27.33 11.87 7.56
C GLU A 58 -26.08 12.36 8.30
N THR A 59 -24.96 11.64 8.17
CA THR A 59 -23.67 12.02 8.76
C THR A 59 -22.98 13.12 7.96
N GLN A 60 -22.10 13.90 8.61
CA GLN A 60 -21.24 14.87 7.93
C GLN A 60 -20.52 14.24 6.73
N ARG A 61 -20.07 12.99 6.89
CA ARG A 61 -19.32 12.28 5.87
C ARG A 61 -20.14 11.90 4.65
N GLY A 62 -21.36 11.42 4.87
CA GLY A 62 -22.28 11.13 3.78
C GLY A 62 -22.72 12.40 3.07
N ARG A 63 -22.90 13.52 3.78
CA ARG A 63 -23.16 14.82 3.15
C ARG A 63 -21.99 15.31 2.31
N ASP A 64 -20.75 15.15 2.79
CA ASP A 64 -19.57 15.44 1.97
C ASP A 64 -19.61 14.64 0.66
N LEU A 65 -20.11 13.39 0.71
CA LEU A 65 -20.15 12.48 -0.44
C LEU A 65 -21.22 12.95 -1.43
N LEU A 66 -22.40 13.33 -0.93
CA LEU A 66 -23.44 13.94 -1.75
C LEU A 66 -22.97 15.25 -2.39
N ALA A 67 -22.25 16.11 -1.65
CA ALA A 67 -21.69 17.35 -2.18
C ALA A 67 -20.70 17.07 -3.32
N ALA A 68 -19.81 16.10 -3.12
CA ALA A 68 -18.81 15.72 -4.10
C ALA A 68 -19.44 15.11 -5.37
N GLU A 69 -20.45 14.27 -5.21
CA GLU A 69 -21.09 13.59 -6.34
C GLU A 69 -22.14 14.48 -6.99
N LEU A 70 -23.23 14.77 -6.31
CA LEU A 70 -24.41 15.41 -6.89
C LEU A 70 -24.14 16.86 -7.29
N PHE A 71 -23.22 17.51 -6.60
CA PHE A 71 -22.94 18.94 -6.75
C PHE A 71 -21.49 19.23 -7.13
N ALA A 72 -20.82 18.33 -7.87
CA ALA A 72 -19.39 18.45 -8.20
C ALA A 72 -18.95 19.82 -8.76
N LYS A 73 -19.83 20.49 -9.51
CA LYS A 73 -19.59 21.81 -10.13
C LYS A 73 -19.94 23.01 -9.24
N GLN A 74 -20.49 22.77 -8.05
CA GLN A 74 -20.93 23.79 -7.11
C GLN A 74 -20.07 23.67 -5.84
N ASP A 75 -19.56 24.77 -5.31
CA ASP A 75 -18.84 24.78 -4.03
C ASP A 75 -19.86 24.86 -2.89
N ILE A 76 -20.61 23.77 -2.70
CA ILE A 76 -21.64 23.68 -1.65
C ILE A 76 -20.97 23.25 -0.34
N ASP A 77 -21.34 23.94 0.74
CA ASP A 77 -21.04 23.46 2.09
C ASP A 77 -21.86 22.19 2.38
N PRO A 78 -21.21 21.03 2.60
CA PRO A 78 -21.88 19.77 2.86
C PRO A 78 -22.89 19.84 4.02
N GLU A 79 -22.66 20.69 5.02
CA GLU A 79 -23.59 20.86 6.16
C GLU A 79 -24.96 21.40 5.73
N THR A 80 -25.04 22.09 4.59
CA THR A 80 -26.29 22.67 4.06
C THR A 80 -27.14 21.68 3.27
N ILE A 81 -26.58 20.51 2.90
CA ILE A 81 -27.30 19.48 2.17
C ILE A 81 -28.29 18.80 3.13
N LYS A 82 -29.56 18.75 2.72
CA LYS A 82 -30.64 18.02 3.40
C LYS A 82 -30.93 16.72 2.65
N PRO A 83 -30.36 15.57 3.06
CA PRO A 83 -30.50 14.30 2.33
C PRO A 83 -31.97 13.90 2.08
N GLU A 84 -32.86 14.22 3.01
CA GLU A 84 -34.30 13.91 2.95
C GLU A 84 -35.03 14.63 1.82
N THR A 85 -34.47 15.74 1.32
CA THR A 85 -35.01 16.50 0.19
C THR A 85 -34.51 16.01 -1.17
N LEU A 86 -33.55 15.07 -1.17
CA LEU A 86 -32.96 14.51 -2.36
C LEU A 86 -33.53 13.11 -2.61
N ASP A 87 -34.02 12.86 -3.83
CA ASP A 87 -34.29 11.48 -4.25
C ASP A 87 -32.96 10.79 -4.63
N ILE A 88 -32.22 10.35 -3.62
CA ILE A 88 -30.92 9.69 -3.79
C ILE A 88 -31.08 8.35 -4.53
N ARG A 89 -32.24 7.69 -4.42
CA ARG A 89 -32.50 6.44 -5.15
C ARG A 89 -32.47 6.69 -6.64
N ILE A 90 -33.11 7.75 -7.11
CA ILE A 90 -33.11 8.12 -8.53
C ILE A 90 -31.78 8.78 -8.91
N ALA A 91 -31.38 9.84 -8.21
CA ALA A 91 -30.20 10.65 -8.55
C ALA A 91 -28.87 9.88 -8.42
N GLY A 92 -28.83 8.87 -7.53
CA GLY A 92 -27.65 8.07 -7.25
C GLY A 92 -27.57 6.73 -7.98
N SER A 93 -28.62 6.28 -8.68
CA SER A 93 -28.63 4.96 -9.36
C SER A 93 -27.63 4.88 -10.51
N ARG A 94 -27.42 5.99 -11.22
CA ARG A 94 -26.46 6.09 -12.33
C ARG A 94 -25.09 6.62 -11.92
N ARG A 95 -24.88 6.90 -10.63
CA ARG A 95 -23.61 7.45 -10.14
C ARG A 95 -22.84 6.38 -9.41
N MET A 96 -21.86 5.82 -10.11
CA MET A 96 -20.92 4.87 -9.54
C MET A 96 -19.87 5.62 -8.73
N ILE A 97 -19.66 5.20 -7.49
CA ILE A 97 -18.59 5.70 -6.64
C ILE A 97 -17.62 4.58 -6.29
N ASN A 98 -16.37 4.94 -6.07
CA ASN A 98 -15.36 4.04 -5.56
C ASN A 98 -15.60 3.75 -4.06
N SER A 99 -15.69 2.46 -3.69
CA SER A 99 -15.89 1.96 -2.32
C SER A 99 -14.76 2.38 -1.34
N ASN A 100 -13.56 2.71 -1.83
CA ASN A 100 -12.49 3.34 -1.06
C ASN A 100 -12.85 4.72 -0.50
N ARG A 101 -14.01 5.28 -0.88
CA ARG A 101 -14.54 6.53 -0.33
C ARG A 101 -15.47 6.31 0.88
N LEU A 102 -15.85 5.08 1.18
CA LEU A 102 -16.67 4.75 2.34
C LEU A 102 -15.84 4.78 3.64
N PRO A 103 -16.46 5.05 4.79
CA PRO A 103 -15.80 4.93 6.09
C PRO A 103 -15.34 3.48 6.34
N LYS A 104 -14.13 3.32 6.91
CA LYS A 104 -13.55 2.02 7.30
C LYS A 104 -12.73 2.23 8.56
N LEU A 105 -12.49 1.16 9.32
CA LEU A 105 -11.57 1.22 10.45
C LEU A 105 -10.13 1.43 9.94
N GLU A 106 -9.35 2.26 10.61
CA GLU A 106 -7.97 2.53 10.21
C GLU A 106 -7.01 1.41 10.61
N PRO A 107 -6.04 1.06 9.74
CA PRO A 107 -5.01 0.10 10.09
C PRO A 107 -4.11 0.63 11.22
N ILE A 108 -3.62 -0.26 12.09
CA ILE A 108 -2.71 0.10 13.20
C ILE A 108 -1.42 0.77 12.69
N ILE A 109 -1.02 0.55 11.43
CA ILE A 109 0.09 1.28 10.79
C ILE A 109 -0.03 2.80 10.99
N HIS A 110 -1.24 3.35 10.90
CA HIS A 110 -1.49 4.78 11.09
C HIS A 110 -1.19 5.26 12.51
N GLN A 111 -1.36 4.41 13.52
CA GLN A 111 -0.94 4.71 14.89
C GLN A 111 0.57 4.92 14.96
N ALA A 112 1.35 4.05 14.33
CA ALA A 112 2.82 4.14 14.33
C ALA A 112 3.31 5.41 13.64
N VAL A 113 2.68 5.79 12.51
CA VAL A 113 2.99 7.04 11.79
C VAL A 113 2.72 8.28 12.64
N LEU A 114 1.56 8.33 13.32
CA LEU A 114 1.22 9.44 14.21
C LEU A 114 2.19 9.54 15.39
N ALA A 115 2.44 8.42 16.07
CA ALA A 115 3.33 8.41 17.22
C ALA A 115 4.75 8.86 16.83
N ALA A 116 5.25 8.39 15.68
CA ALA A 116 6.55 8.82 15.17
C ALA A 116 6.61 10.32 14.89
N ASN A 117 5.59 10.89 14.25
CA ASN A 117 5.54 12.33 13.95
C ASN A 117 5.37 13.19 15.20
N MET A 118 4.62 12.71 16.20
CA MET A 118 4.52 13.35 17.52
C MET A 118 5.88 13.39 18.22
N LEU A 119 6.61 12.27 18.25
CA LEU A 119 7.94 12.20 18.85
C LEU A 119 8.99 12.99 18.08
N LEU A 120 8.89 13.05 16.75
CA LEU A 120 9.72 13.95 15.95
C LEU A 120 9.45 15.43 16.32
N GLY A 121 8.20 15.79 16.58
CA GLY A 121 7.83 17.10 17.10
C GLY A 121 8.51 17.42 18.42
N VAL A 122 8.53 16.47 19.36
CA VAL A 122 9.26 16.61 20.64
C VAL A 122 10.76 16.72 20.40
N ARG A 123 11.33 15.91 19.51
CA ARG A 123 12.76 15.97 19.18
C ARG A 123 13.18 17.34 18.66
N LEU A 124 12.40 17.94 17.77
CA LEU A 124 12.73 19.21 17.12
C LEU A 124 12.32 20.44 17.94
N TYR A 125 11.17 20.37 18.64
CA TYR A 125 10.51 21.53 19.24
C TYR A 125 10.11 21.34 20.71
N GLY A 126 10.42 20.19 21.31
CA GLY A 126 10.26 19.95 22.75
C GLY A 126 11.11 20.89 23.61
N SER A 127 11.00 20.78 24.92
CA SER A 127 11.77 21.59 25.86
C SER A 127 11.67 23.11 25.59
N HIS A 128 10.46 23.61 25.38
CA HIS A 128 10.15 25.02 25.05
C HIS A 128 10.76 25.49 23.71
N GLY A 129 10.64 24.68 22.66
CA GLY A 129 11.12 25.04 21.31
C GLY A 129 12.62 24.81 21.08
N ASN A 130 13.36 24.34 22.09
CA ASN A 130 14.80 24.06 21.97
C ASN A 130 15.09 22.66 21.38
N GLY A 131 14.06 21.81 21.31
CA GLY A 131 14.18 20.41 20.92
C GLY A 131 14.72 19.53 22.05
N THR A 132 14.28 18.27 22.08
CA THR A 132 14.74 17.27 23.04
C THR A 132 15.70 16.29 22.36
N ARG A 133 17.02 16.55 22.45
CA ARG A 133 18.04 15.74 21.75
C ARG A 133 18.08 14.27 22.18
N THR A 134 17.67 13.97 23.41
CA THR A 134 17.58 12.60 23.95
C THR A 134 16.43 11.78 23.33
N MET A 135 15.45 12.44 22.72
CA MET A 135 14.47 11.80 21.85
C MET A 135 15.14 11.43 20.52
N THR A 136 15.76 10.26 20.45
CA THR A 136 16.56 9.80 19.29
C THR A 136 15.69 9.18 18.18
N HIS A 137 16.22 9.10 16.96
CA HIS A 137 15.57 8.33 15.89
C HIS A 137 15.43 6.85 16.25
N ASP A 138 16.38 6.28 16.99
CA ASP A 138 16.29 4.90 17.48
C ASP A 138 15.05 4.69 18.35
N LEU A 139 14.72 5.65 19.23
CA LEU A 139 13.52 5.59 20.05
C LEU A 139 12.25 5.80 19.22
N ILE A 140 12.27 6.70 18.23
CA ILE A 140 11.14 6.88 17.30
C ILE A 140 10.85 5.58 16.55
N VAL A 141 11.89 4.93 16.00
CA VAL A 141 11.78 3.63 15.32
C VAL A 141 11.30 2.54 16.28
N ALA A 142 11.83 2.49 17.51
CA ALA A 142 11.37 1.52 18.50
C ALA A 142 9.88 1.71 18.86
N THR A 143 9.43 2.96 18.98
CA THR A 143 8.02 3.31 19.22
C THR A 143 7.12 2.84 18.09
N MET A 144 7.59 2.94 16.84
CA MET A 144 6.87 2.42 15.68
C MET A 144 6.76 0.89 15.73
N LEU A 145 7.82 0.20 16.14
CA LEU A 145 7.93 -1.26 16.08
C LEU A 145 7.33 -2.01 17.28
N GLN A 146 7.10 -1.35 18.42
CA GLN A 146 6.68 -2.04 19.65
C GLN A 146 5.42 -2.91 19.47
N ASP A 147 4.47 -2.47 18.63
CA ASP A 147 3.24 -3.23 18.38
C ASP A 147 3.46 -4.41 17.41
N SER A 148 4.57 -4.41 16.67
CA SER A 148 4.94 -5.51 15.77
C SER A 148 5.65 -6.65 16.49
N TYR A 149 6.17 -6.42 17.69
CA TYR A 149 6.90 -7.42 18.46
C TYR A 149 6.02 -8.63 18.78
N GLY A 150 6.53 -9.84 18.50
CA GLY A 150 5.80 -11.10 18.62
C GLY A 150 4.85 -11.43 17.46
N LYS A 151 4.75 -10.58 16.42
CA LYS A 151 3.86 -10.80 15.27
C LYS A 151 4.58 -11.42 14.08
N SER A 152 3.81 -12.14 13.25
CA SER A 152 4.27 -12.70 11.99
C SER A 152 4.44 -11.61 10.92
N HIS A 153 5.60 -11.56 10.27
CA HIS A 153 5.91 -10.62 9.21
C HIS A 153 5.50 -11.19 7.84
N ARG A 154 4.30 -10.87 7.35
CA ARG A 154 3.74 -11.43 6.10
C ARG A 154 4.47 -11.11 4.79
N TYR A 155 5.49 -10.25 4.83
CA TYR A 155 6.32 -9.89 3.68
C TYR A 155 7.73 -10.48 3.75
N SER A 156 8.00 -11.32 4.75
CA SER A 156 9.26 -12.06 4.84
C SER A 156 9.31 -13.25 3.86
N ALA A 157 8.15 -13.78 3.47
CA ALA A 157 8.03 -14.88 2.51
C ALA A 157 6.71 -14.80 1.71
N PHE A 158 6.63 -15.58 0.62
CA PHE A 158 5.39 -15.73 -0.16
C PHE A 158 4.37 -16.67 0.50
N SER A 159 4.84 -17.66 1.26
CA SER A 159 4.01 -18.67 1.91
C SER A 159 3.79 -18.32 3.37
N SER A 160 2.53 -18.39 3.81
CA SER A 160 2.13 -18.03 5.18
C SER A 160 2.77 -18.86 6.29
N HIS A 161 3.27 -20.04 5.95
CA HIS A 161 3.92 -20.96 6.88
C HIS A 161 5.40 -20.61 7.11
N ASP A 162 5.97 -19.80 6.22
CA ASP A 162 7.39 -19.45 6.19
C ASP A 162 7.63 -18.01 6.67
N HIS A 163 6.59 -17.35 7.19
CA HIS A 163 6.71 -15.99 7.68
C HIS A 163 7.59 -15.94 8.95
N GLU A 164 8.61 -15.09 8.92
CA GLU A 164 9.42 -14.77 10.09
C GLU A 164 8.58 -14.10 11.19
N ILE A 165 8.91 -14.38 12.45
CA ILE A 165 8.33 -13.71 13.61
C ILE A 165 9.24 -12.55 14.00
N VAL A 166 8.65 -11.39 14.32
CA VAL A 166 9.40 -10.23 14.83
C VAL A 166 9.70 -10.45 16.31
N ASP A 167 10.72 -11.25 16.59
CA ASP A 167 11.22 -11.55 17.93
C ASP A 167 12.51 -10.78 18.26
N ASP A 168 13.13 -11.09 19.40
CA ASP A 168 14.41 -10.50 19.83
C ASP A 168 15.48 -10.65 18.74
N THR A 169 15.66 -11.87 18.23
CA THR A 169 16.65 -12.17 17.20
C THR A 169 16.44 -11.29 15.99
N TYR A 170 15.18 -11.14 15.55
CA TYR A 170 14.82 -10.29 14.43
C TYR A 170 15.19 -8.83 14.70
N VAL A 171 14.74 -8.23 15.81
CA VAL A 171 14.96 -6.80 16.08
C VAL A 171 16.44 -6.47 16.28
N PHE A 172 17.21 -7.33 16.97
CA PHE A 172 18.66 -7.16 17.13
C PHE A 172 19.39 -7.31 15.78
N THR A 173 18.99 -8.27 14.96
CA THR A 173 19.62 -8.52 13.65
C THR A 173 19.35 -7.39 12.66
N TRP A 174 18.12 -6.90 12.60
CA TRP A 174 17.71 -5.94 11.56
C TRP A 174 17.87 -4.47 11.95
N PHE A 175 17.84 -4.14 13.24
CA PHE A 175 17.88 -2.75 13.72
C PHE A 175 19.05 -2.45 14.68
N GLY A 176 19.73 -3.48 15.18
CA GLY A 176 20.86 -3.33 16.10
C GLY A 176 20.45 -3.15 17.56
N ASP A 177 21.46 -3.18 18.44
CA ASP A 177 21.28 -3.31 19.89
C ASP A 177 20.43 -2.21 20.53
N THR A 178 20.65 -0.96 20.12
CA THR A 178 19.93 0.19 20.69
C THR A 178 18.43 0.09 20.42
N VAL A 179 18.04 -0.10 19.15
CA VAL A 179 16.62 -0.21 18.77
C VAL A 179 16.01 -1.48 19.37
N GLY A 180 16.72 -2.62 19.32
CA GLY A 180 16.23 -3.88 19.88
C GLY A 180 15.87 -3.77 21.36
N LYS A 181 16.77 -3.23 22.18
CA LYS A 181 16.49 -2.99 23.62
C LYS A 181 15.31 -2.05 23.83
N LEU A 182 15.25 -0.94 23.08
CA LEU A 182 14.16 0.03 23.20
C LEU A 182 12.80 -0.55 22.81
N VAL A 183 12.73 -1.40 21.78
CA VAL A 183 11.49 -2.08 21.36
C VAL A 183 10.97 -2.95 22.50
N ILE A 184 11.83 -3.79 23.08
CA ILE A 184 11.48 -4.69 24.18
C ILE A 184 11.01 -3.87 25.39
N THR A 185 11.80 -2.89 25.82
CA THR A 185 11.46 -2.03 26.97
C THR A 185 10.13 -1.29 26.76
N LEU A 186 9.85 -0.79 25.55
CA LEU A 186 8.58 -0.13 25.25
C LEU A 186 7.41 -1.12 25.27
N ALA A 187 7.57 -2.30 24.67
CA ALA A 187 6.52 -3.30 24.62
C ALA A 187 6.14 -3.79 26.04
N GLU A 188 7.14 -4.10 26.87
CA GLU A 188 6.97 -4.53 28.26
C GLU A 188 6.32 -3.43 29.11
N TYR A 189 6.86 -2.21 29.07
CA TYR A 189 6.32 -1.11 29.87
C TYR A 189 4.91 -0.70 29.42
N LEU A 190 4.62 -0.72 28.12
CA LEU A 190 3.29 -0.42 27.61
C LEU A 190 2.26 -1.47 28.04
N ALA A 191 2.62 -2.75 28.07
CA ALA A 191 1.76 -3.82 28.57
C ALA A 191 1.43 -3.61 30.06
N LEU A 192 2.46 -3.42 30.89
CA LEU A 192 2.33 -3.12 32.33
C LEU A 192 1.49 -1.86 32.57
N PHE A 193 1.75 -0.78 31.83
CA PHE A 193 1.00 0.47 31.91
C PHE A 193 -0.49 0.25 31.61
N ASN A 194 -0.82 -0.45 30.52
CA ASN A 194 -2.20 -0.72 30.14
C ASN A 194 -2.92 -1.56 31.20
N GLU A 195 -2.27 -2.61 31.69
CA GLU A 195 -2.79 -3.48 32.74
C GLU A 195 -3.06 -2.69 34.03
N SER A 196 -2.10 -1.89 34.49
CA SER A 196 -2.29 -1.03 35.68
C SER A 196 -3.46 -0.07 35.52
N VAL A 197 -3.62 0.58 34.35
CA VAL A 197 -4.73 1.51 34.12
C VAL A 197 -6.07 0.78 34.05
N ASP A 198 -6.13 -0.37 33.39
CA ASP A 198 -7.36 -1.16 33.23
C ASP A 198 -7.79 -1.75 34.59
N ALA A 199 -6.87 -2.29 35.38
CA ALA A 199 -7.11 -2.84 36.72
C ALA A 199 -7.27 -1.76 37.82
N GLY A 200 -6.98 -0.49 37.51
CA GLY A 200 -7.03 0.60 38.50
C GLY A 200 -5.92 0.56 39.55
N LEU A 201 -4.81 -0.09 39.23
CA LEU A 201 -3.62 -0.20 40.07
C LEU A 201 -2.73 1.04 39.96
N GLU A 202 -1.72 1.10 40.83
CA GLU A 202 -0.64 2.08 40.70
C GLU A 202 0.12 1.86 39.39
N ILE A 203 0.44 2.95 38.71
CA ILE A 203 1.15 2.91 37.43
C ILE A 203 2.64 2.90 37.74
N PRO A 204 3.40 1.91 37.24
CA PRO A 204 4.84 1.84 37.49
C PRO A 204 5.56 3.06 36.93
N GLU A 205 6.63 3.47 37.62
CA GLU A 205 7.49 4.57 37.15
C GLU A 205 8.09 4.22 35.78
N PRO A 206 8.04 5.14 34.80
CA PRO A 206 8.62 4.88 33.50
C PRO A 206 10.16 4.73 33.59
N PRO A 207 10.78 3.84 32.80
CA PRO A 207 12.23 3.68 32.78
C PRO A 207 13.00 4.96 32.44
N SER A 208 12.39 5.86 31.67
CA SER A 208 12.92 7.21 31.40
C SER A 208 11.82 8.19 30.99
N PRO A 209 12.07 9.52 31.03
CA PRO A 209 11.16 10.53 30.48
C PRO A 209 10.82 10.33 29.00
N GLU A 210 11.78 9.83 28.21
CA GLU A 210 11.57 9.57 26.79
C GLU A 210 10.64 8.38 26.57
N ILE A 211 10.75 7.32 27.38
CA ILE A 211 9.81 6.19 27.37
C ILE A 211 8.40 6.65 27.79
N ALA A 212 8.30 7.49 28.82
CA ALA A 212 7.02 8.10 29.22
C ALA A 212 6.37 8.88 28.06
N THR A 213 7.17 9.68 27.36
CA THR A 213 6.73 10.47 26.20
C THR A 213 6.31 9.56 25.03
N ALA A 214 7.04 8.48 24.77
CA ALA A 214 6.70 7.49 23.75
C ALA A 214 5.36 6.79 24.04
N VAL A 215 5.14 6.35 25.30
CA VAL A 215 3.85 5.78 25.72
C VAL A 215 2.72 6.78 25.55
N ALA A 216 2.93 8.05 25.94
CA ALA A 216 1.98 9.13 25.72
C ALA A 216 1.61 9.31 24.24
N ALA A 217 2.59 9.32 23.34
CA ALA A 217 2.37 9.43 21.90
C ALA A 217 1.62 8.21 21.32
N ILE A 218 1.95 6.99 21.76
CA ILE A 218 1.26 5.75 21.36
C ILE A 218 -0.22 5.80 21.77
N GLN A 219 -0.51 6.12 23.03
CA GLN A 219 -1.89 6.16 23.53
C GLN A 219 -2.73 7.24 22.85
N ALA A 220 -2.15 8.44 22.66
CA ALA A 220 -2.83 9.51 21.92
C ALA A 220 -3.12 9.11 20.47
N SER A 221 -2.19 8.40 19.82
CA SER A 221 -2.39 7.90 18.46
C SER A 221 -3.50 6.85 18.38
N ARG A 222 -3.56 5.91 19.33
CA ARG A 222 -4.67 4.94 19.43
C ARG A 222 -6.01 5.64 19.65
N LEU A 223 -6.05 6.62 20.56
CA LEU A 223 -7.26 7.41 20.81
C LEU A 223 -7.72 8.17 19.55
N ARG A 224 -6.78 8.74 18.78
CA ARG A 224 -7.09 9.43 17.52
C ARG A 224 -7.78 8.47 16.54
N LEU A 225 -7.27 7.25 16.35
CA LEU A 225 -7.88 6.25 15.45
C LEU A 225 -9.31 5.88 15.90
N VAL A 226 -9.52 5.69 17.20
CA VAL A 226 -10.87 5.38 17.74
C VAL A 226 -11.82 6.57 17.61
N ALA A 227 -11.35 7.78 17.91
CA ALA A 227 -12.14 9.01 17.76
C ALA A 227 -12.57 9.23 16.30
N ARG A 228 -11.71 8.87 15.33
CA ARG A 228 -12.07 8.88 13.92
C ARG A 228 -13.18 7.89 13.61
N ALA A 229 -13.06 6.64 14.06
CA ALA A 229 -14.09 5.62 13.86
C ALA A 229 -15.45 6.06 14.43
N ALA A 230 -15.44 6.63 15.63
CA ALA A 230 -16.61 7.21 16.29
C ALA A 230 -17.23 8.39 15.52
N GLY A 231 -16.40 9.31 15.02
CA GLY A 231 -16.88 10.48 14.27
C GLY A 231 -17.49 10.12 12.92
N ASP A 232 -16.88 9.16 12.23
CA ASP A 232 -17.38 8.63 10.96
C ASP A 232 -18.53 7.61 11.15
N ARG A 233 -18.81 7.20 12.40
CA ARG A 233 -19.78 6.16 12.76
C ARG A 233 -19.57 4.85 11.99
N VAL A 234 -18.31 4.44 11.85
CA VAL A 234 -17.92 3.35 10.94
C VAL A 234 -18.68 2.06 11.25
N ILE A 235 -18.82 1.70 12.52
CA ILE A 235 -19.46 0.44 12.93
C ILE A 235 -20.94 0.40 12.51
N SER A 236 -21.62 1.55 12.53
CA SER A 236 -23.04 1.65 12.15
C SER A 236 -23.33 1.34 10.68
N PHE A 237 -22.30 1.22 9.84
CA PHE A 237 -22.43 0.95 8.41
C PHE A 237 -21.79 -0.37 7.97
N MET A 238 -21.33 -1.18 8.93
CA MET A 238 -20.78 -2.50 8.66
C MET A 238 -21.89 -3.50 8.31
N ASP A 239 -21.54 -4.51 7.51
CA ASP A 239 -22.44 -5.61 7.23
C ASP A 239 -22.50 -6.64 8.37
N ARG A 240 -23.39 -7.63 8.25
CA ARG A 240 -23.61 -8.64 9.30
C ARG A 240 -22.37 -9.46 9.63
N ASP A 241 -21.52 -9.76 8.66
CA ASP A 241 -20.33 -10.60 8.91
C ASP A 241 -19.28 -9.78 9.64
N GLN A 242 -19.08 -8.53 9.23
CA GLN A 242 -18.19 -7.59 9.92
C GLN A 242 -18.68 -7.30 11.35
N SER A 243 -19.99 -7.13 11.55
CA SER A 243 -20.56 -6.97 12.89
C SER A 243 -20.31 -8.19 13.78
N ARG A 244 -20.44 -9.42 13.25
CA ARG A 244 -20.13 -10.64 14.01
C ARG A 244 -18.67 -10.71 14.44
N GLU A 245 -17.74 -10.33 13.56
CA GLU A 245 -16.32 -10.25 13.91
C GLU A 245 -16.06 -9.21 15.01
N LEU A 246 -16.73 -8.06 14.97
CA LEU A 246 -16.64 -7.04 16.04
C LEU A 246 -17.27 -7.50 17.36
N GLU A 247 -18.42 -8.18 17.31
CA GLU A 247 -19.07 -8.75 18.49
C GLU A 247 -18.18 -9.81 19.15
N ALA A 248 -17.50 -10.63 18.36
CA ALA A 248 -16.49 -11.58 18.84
C ALA A 248 -15.29 -10.87 19.50
N ALA A 249 -14.96 -9.65 19.05
CA ALA A 249 -13.98 -8.78 19.69
C ALA A 249 -14.55 -8.01 20.91
N GLY A 250 -15.80 -8.26 21.30
CA GLY A 250 -16.45 -7.66 22.48
C GLY A 250 -17.10 -6.30 22.23
N ILE A 251 -17.38 -5.93 20.97
CA ILE A 251 -18.04 -4.67 20.63
C ILE A 251 -19.53 -4.90 20.38
N ASP A 252 -20.37 -4.20 21.15
CA ASP A 252 -21.82 -4.16 20.92
C ASP A 252 -22.14 -3.29 19.70
N CYS A 253 -22.35 -3.95 18.55
CA CYS A 253 -22.70 -3.31 17.29
C CYS A 253 -24.15 -2.79 17.24
N SER A 254 -24.99 -3.19 18.19
CA SER A 254 -26.41 -2.79 18.25
C SER A 254 -26.65 -1.47 18.97
N ALA A 255 -25.66 -1.00 19.75
CA ALA A 255 -25.73 0.27 20.46
C ALA A 255 -25.81 1.48 19.49
N ASP A 256 -26.46 2.56 19.92
CA ASP A 256 -26.50 3.82 19.15
C ASP A 256 -25.11 4.47 18.99
N PHE A 257 -24.20 4.14 19.92
CA PHE A 257 -22.81 4.56 19.92
C PHE A 257 -21.84 3.39 20.22
N PRO A 258 -21.63 2.47 19.27
CA PRO A 258 -20.81 1.27 19.45
C PRO A 258 -19.36 1.55 19.83
N GLU A 259 -18.77 2.64 19.32
CA GLU A 259 -17.36 2.98 19.58
C GLU A 259 -17.13 3.57 20.98
N ARG A 260 -18.20 3.92 21.72
CA ARG A 260 -18.09 4.65 22.99
C ARG A 260 -17.24 3.93 24.04
N PRO A 261 -17.41 2.62 24.33
CA PRO A 261 -16.61 1.95 25.36
C PRO A 261 -15.11 1.98 25.04
N ALA A 262 -14.74 1.73 23.78
CA ALA A 262 -13.35 1.81 23.34
C ALA A 262 -12.82 3.25 23.42
N MET A 263 -13.64 4.24 23.05
CA MET A 263 -13.27 5.65 23.15
C MET A 263 -13.04 6.08 24.61
N GLU A 264 -13.87 5.62 25.56
CA GLU A 264 -13.67 5.85 27.00
C GLU A 264 -12.38 5.19 27.51
N LYS A 265 -12.13 3.93 27.11
CA LYS A 265 -10.90 3.21 27.45
C LYS A 265 -9.65 3.97 26.99
N HIS A 266 -9.56 4.29 25.71
CA HIS A 266 -8.38 4.98 25.17
C HIS A 266 -8.25 6.42 25.67
N TYR A 267 -9.37 7.08 26.00
CA TYR A 267 -9.35 8.40 26.65
C TYR A 267 -8.73 8.32 28.05
N LYS A 268 -9.13 7.33 28.86
CA LYS A 268 -8.55 7.07 30.19
C LYS A 268 -7.06 6.78 30.09
N LEU A 269 -6.65 5.88 29.20
CA LEU A 269 -5.25 5.52 28.96
C LEU A 269 -4.42 6.75 28.57
N THR A 270 -4.90 7.56 27.62
CA THR A 270 -4.20 8.76 27.17
C THR A 270 -4.04 9.80 28.29
N ILE A 271 -5.09 10.03 29.09
CA ILE A 271 -5.00 10.95 30.24
C ILE A 271 -3.96 10.48 31.26
N LYS A 272 -3.93 9.17 31.55
CA LYS A 272 -2.97 8.60 32.49
C LYS A 272 -1.54 8.68 31.93
N ALA A 273 -1.36 8.43 30.64
CA ALA A 273 -0.06 8.51 29.97
C ALA A 273 0.47 9.96 29.99
N PHE A 274 -0.36 10.97 29.72
CA PHE A 274 0.03 12.38 29.80
C PHE A 274 0.34 12.90 31.22
N LYS A 275 0.07 12.09 32.25
CA LYS A 275 0.41 12.37 33.64
C LYS A 275 1.70 11.68 34.09
N LEU A 276 2.29 10.82 33.26
CA LEU A 276 3.57 10.19 33.59
C LEU A 276 4.65 11.29 33.78
N PRO A 277 5.56 11.11 34.75
CA PRO A 277 6.68 12.03 34.94
C PRO A 277 7.54 12.14 33.67
N GLY A 278 7.92 13.36 33.29
CA GLY A 278 8.83 13.60 32.17
C GLY A 278 8.20 13.70 30.78
N VAL A 279 6.87 13.54 30.64
CA VAL A 279 6.19 13.76 29.35
C VAL A 279 6.29 15.22 28.93
N ASP A 280 6.74 15.46 27.69
CA ASP A 280 6.88 16.82 27.16
C ASP A 280 5.51 17.54 27.08
N HIS A 281 5.43 18.70 27.74
CA HIS A 281 4.20 19.47 27.81
C HIS A 281 3.88 20.19 26.50
N TYR A 282 4.86 20.88 25.91
CA TYR A 282 4.63 21.89 24.87
C TYR A 282 4.56 21.27 23.47
N ALA A 283 5.39 20.27 23.19
CA ALA A 283 5.44 19.65 21.87
C ALA A 283 4.50 18.44 21.73
N LEU A 284 3.95 17.91 22.83
CA LEU A 284 3.04 16.77 22.80
C LEU A 284 1.70 17.05 23.49
N ARG A 285 1.72 17.33 24.80
CA ARG A 285 0.49 17.37 25.60
C ARG A 285 -0.42 18.55 25.24
N GLU A 286 0.12 19.75 25.11
CA GLU A 286 -0.64 20.98 24.84
C GLU A 286 -1.32 20.95 23.46
N PRO A 287 -0.62 20.62 22.34
CA PRO A 287 -1.25 20.50 21.02
C PRO A 287 -2.43 19.53 20.99
N LEU A 288 -2.31 18.40 21.71
CA LEU A 288 -3.31 17.34 21.75
C LEU A 288 -4.41 17.57 22.78
N ARG A 289 -4.20 18.46 23.76
CA ARG A 289 -5.21 18.79 24.77
C ARG A 289 -6.44 19.43 24.12
N ASN A 290 -6.20 20.44 23.29
CA ASN A 290 -7.27 21.27 22.72
C ASN A 290 -7.94 20.63 21.50
N THR A 291 -7.20 19.81 20.76
CA THR A 291 -7.67 19.12 19.54
C THR A 291 -8.30 17.77 19.87
N LEU A 292 -7.52 16.84 20.44
CA LEU A 292 -7.95 15.46 20.68
C LEU A 292 -8.72 15.30 22.00
N LEU A 293 -8.09 15.62 23.13
CA LEU A 293 -8.65 15.27 24.44
C LEU A 293 -9.95 16.03 24.76
N MET A 294 -10.00 17.32 24.47
CA MET A 294 -11.22 18.11 24.69
C MET A 294 -12.35 17.65 23.77
N ALA A 295 -12.09 17.39 22.49
CA ALA A 295 -13.11 16.95 21.56
C ALA A 295 -13.68 15.57 21.93
N VAL A 296 -12.82 14.61 22.27
CA VAL A 296 -13.23 13.29 22.74
C VAL A 296 -14.06 13.40 24.02
N ARG A 297 -13.59 14.17 25.01
CA ARG A 297 -14.34 14.36 26.27
C ARG A 297 -15.74 14.92 26.02
N ASP A 298 -15.84 15.89 25.12
CA ASP A 298 -17.11 16.52 24.80
C ASP A 298 -18.06 15.53 24.10
N ALA A 299 -17.55 14.67 23.22
CA ALA A 299 -18.32 13.58 22.59
C ALA A 299 -18.72 12.46 23.57
N LEU A 300 -17.88 12.16 24.58
CA LEU A 300 -18.21 11.22 25.65
C LEU A 300 -19.31 11.74 26.59
N ARG A 301 -19.34 13.06 26.82
CA ARG A 301 -20.36 13.72 27.64
C ARG A 301 -21.67 13.93 26.87
N ASP A 302 -21.56 14.28 25.59
CA ASP A 302 -22.67 14.55 24.70
C ASP A 302 -22.45 13.80 23.38
N PRO A 303 -23.06 12.61 23.22
CA PRO A 303 -22.91 11.77 22.03
C PRO A 303 -23.27 12.47 20.71
N ALA A 304 -24.11 13.52 20.73
CA ALA A 304 -24.44 14.28 19.54
C ALA A 304 -23.22 15.02 18.96
N LYS A 305 -22.18 15.28 19.78
CA LYS A 305 -20.95 15.93 19.35
C LYS A 305 -19.96 15.00 18.65
N ARG A 306 -20.23 13.69 18.55
CA ARG A 306 -19.29 12.74 17.92
C ARG A 306 -18.95 13.12 16.48
N GLU A 307 -19.88 13.72 15.74
CA GLU A 307 -19.64 14.14 14.34
C GLU A 307 -18.54 15.20 14.19
N ARG A 308 -18.20 15.93 15.27
CA ARG A 308 -17.12 16.92 15.28
C ARG A 308 -15.73 16.30 15.39
N LEU A 309 -15.65 14.99 15.65
CA LEU A 309 -14.37 14.29 15.81
C LEU A 309 -13.66 14.13 14.46
N SER A 310 -14.40 13.87 13.38
CA SER A 310 -13.86 13.59 12.04
C SER A 310 -14.34 14.59 10.97
N GLY A 311 -13.91 14.40 9.72
CA GLY A 311 -14.26 15.27 8.59
C GLY A 311 -13.28 16.43 8.36
N ARG A 312 -13.61 17.30 7.38
CA ARG A 312 -12.72 18.39 6.91
C ARG A 312 -12.24 19.35 8.00
N ARG A 313 -13.04 19.51 9.06
CA ARG A 313 -12.74 20.34 10.24
C ARG A 313 -12.84 19.53 11.54
N GLY A 314 -12.68 18.21 11.44
CA GLY A 314 -12.76 17.30 12.58
C GLY A 314 -11.64 17.60 13.58
N LYS A 315 -12.00 17.85 14.84
CA LYS A 315 -11.05 18.23 15.88
C LYS A 315 -10.09 17.11 16.25
N ALA A 316 -10.58 15.87 16.26
CA ALA A 316 -9.78 14.71 16.63
C ALA A 316 -9.01 14.14 15.44
N VAL A 317 -9.37 14.48 14.20
CA VAL A 317 -8.66 14.04 13.00
C VAL A 317 -7.91 15.21 12.39
N HIS A 318 -8.56 16.08 11.61
CA HIS A 318 -7.88 17.16 10.87
C HIS A 318 -7.00 18.04 11.76
N GLU A 319 -7.56 18.61 12.83
CA GLU A 319 -6.84 19.56 13.70
C GLU A 319 -5.64 18.91 14.39
N VAL A 320 -5.74 17.63 14.77
CA VAL A 320 -4.59 16.89 15.33
C VAL A 320 -3.41 16.89 14.37
N HIS A 321 -3.61 16.59 13.08
CA HIS A 321 -2.48 16.52 12.13
C HIS A 321 -1.88 17.88 11.88
N ILE A 322 -2.69 18.91 11.61
CA ILE A 322 -2.17 20.23 11.22
C ILE A 322 -1.49 20.94 12.39
N ASN A 323 -1.89 20.65 13.63
CA ASN A 323 -1.34 21.26 14.84
C ASN A 323 -0.21 20.41 15.48
N LEU A 324 0.25 19.33 14.83
CA LEU A 324 1.49 18.71 15.27
C LEU A 324 2.65 19.68 15.02
N PRO A 325 3.61 19.83 15.94
CA PRO A 325 4.72 20.78 15.76
C PRO A 325 5.50 20.60 14.46
N VAL A 326 5.69 19.36 14.00
CA VAL A 326 6.33 19.07 12.70
C VAL A 326 5.52 19.58 11.51
N MET A 327 4.21 19.61 11.62
CA MET A 327 3.34 20.11 10.56
C MET A 327 3.22 21.63 10.57
N GLU A 328 3.32 22.24 11.74
CA GLU A 328 3.20 23.69 11.90
C GLU A 328 4.52 24.40 11.57
N TYR A 329 5.65 23.88 12.05
CA TYR A 329 6.92 24.61 12.07
C TYR A 329 8.00 24.08 11.12
N PHE A 330 7.93 22.83 10.65
CA PHE A 330 8.96 22.29 9.76
C PHE A 330 8.66 22.62 8.29
N ALA A 331 9.56 23.39 7.67
CA ALA A 331 9.49 23.77 6.26
C ALA A 331 10.21 22.74 5.37
N VAL A 332 9.47 21.75 4.86
CA VAL A 332 10.05 20.68 4.01
C VAL A 332 10.74 21.23 2.76
N SER A 333 10.24 22.33 2.19
CA SER A 333 10.85 22.98 1.03
C SER A 333 12.28 23.48 1.28
N GLU A 334 12.65 23.75 2.55
CA GLU A 334 14.00 24.20 2.93
C GLU A 334 14.95 23.02 3.18
N ALA A 335 14.42 21.85 3.52
CA ALA A 335 15.17 20.63 3.76
C ALA A 335 14.53 19.39 3.08
N PRO A 336 14.39 19.38 1.75
CA PRO A 336 13.61 18.34 1.03
C PRO A 336 14.27 16.96 1.04
N ASN A 337 15.57 16.87 1.33
CA ASN A 337 16.32 15.62 1.38
C ASN A 337 16.71 15.27 2.84
N SER A 338 15.74 15.28 3.75
CA SER A 338 15.93 14.98 5.17
C SER A 338 14.97 13.89 5.67
N ILE A 339 15.28 13.27 6.80
CA ILE A 339 14.41 12.24 7.41
C ILE A 339 13.09 12.84 7.93
N GLU A 340 13.12 14.10 8.34
CA GLU A 340 11.94 14.87 8.73
C GLU A 340 10.97 15.03 7.56
N ALA A 341 11.48 15.29 6.35
CA ALA A 341 10.66 15.32 5.14
C ALA A 341 9.95 13.98 4.89
N VAL A 342 10.63 12.85 5.16
CA VAL A 342 10.03 11.50 5.07
C VAL A 342 8.90 11.33 6.09
N HIS A 343 9.10 11.75 7.34
CA HIS A 343 8.05 11.69 8.36
C HIS A 343 6.82 12.54 7.98
N VAL A 344 7.04 13.78 7.53
CA VAL A 344 5.94 14.65 7.05
C VAL A 344 5.24 14.04 5.83
N ALA A 345 5.99 13.42 4.91
CA ALA A 345 5.42 12.72 3.77
C ALA A 345 4.55 11.52 4.20
N SER A 346 5.01 10.72 5.16
CA SER A 346 4.21 9.61 5.71
C SER A 346 2.94 10.09 6.42
N LEU A 347 2.98 11.25 7.09
CA LEU A 347 1.82 11.85 7.73
C LEU A 347 0.83 12.43 6.71
N GLU A 348 1.31 13.07 5.64
CA GLU A 348 0.49 13.55 4.53
C GLU A 348 -0.14 12.38 3.75
N MET A 349 0.61 11.29 3.55
CA MET A 349 0.11 10.04 2.99
C MET A 349 -1.01 9.47 3.84
N MET A 350 -0.76 9.32 5.14
CA MET A 350 -1.77 8.90 6.10
C MET A 350 -2.99 9.81 6.01
N ARG A 351 -2.82 11.15 6.06
CA ARG A 351 -3.95 12.10 6.00
C ARG A 351 -4.78 12.00 4.71
N SER A 352 -4.15 11.63 3.60
CA SER A 352 -4.79 11.57 2.29
C SER A 352 -5.46 10.23 2.03
N LEU A 353 -4.82 9.15 2.47
CA LEU A 353 -5.21 7.76 2.25
C LEU A 353 -5.87 7.14 3.50
N GLU A 354 -6.21 8.01 4.45
CA GLU A 354 -6.68 7.88 5.85
C GLU A 354 -7.81 6.86 6.10
N LYS A 355 -8.37 6.26 5.05
CA LYS A 355 -9.53 5.38 5.10
C LYS A 355 -9.21 3.89 5.00
N GLY A 356 -7.96 3.47 5.15
CA GLY A 356 -7.61 2.09 4.80
C GLY A 356 -7.99 1.81 3.34
N ARG A 357 -7.68 2.75 2.45
CA ARG A 357 -7.85 2.53 1.01
C ARG A 357 -7.00 1.35 0.62
N ARG A 358 -7.58 0.47 -0.19
CA ARG A 358 -6.96 -0.77 -0.63
C ARG A 358 -7.06 -0.85 -2.14
N LYS A 359 -5.91 -0.94 -2.80
CA LYS A 359 -5.79 -1.32 -4.21
C LYS A 359 -5.76 -2.84 -4.36
N SER A 360 -5.22 -3.51 -3.34
CA SER A 360 -5.08 -4.96 -3.23
C SER A 360 -5.29 -5.38 -1.76
N LEU A 361 -4.75 -6.52 -1.35
CA LEU A 361 -4.64 -6.87 0.08
C LEU A 361 -3.81 -5.88 0.89
N SER A 362 -3.01 -5.03 0.27
CA SER A 362 -2.29 -3.97 0.99
C SER A 362 -3.18 -2.74 1.11
N SER A 363 -3.20 -2.10 2.28
CA SER A 363 -3.57 -0.68 2.28
C SER A 363 -2.56 0.12 1.45
N MET A 364 -2.97 1.27 0.93
CA MET A 364 -2.07 2.15 0.19
C MET A 364 -0.85 2.58 1.03
N ALA A 365 -1.03 2.74 2.35
CA ALA A 365 0.08 3.01 3.25
C ALA A 365 1.08 1.83 3.30
N ALA A 366 0.57 0.61 3.42
CA ALA A 366 1.41 -0.59 3.36
C ALA A 366 2.11 -0.74 2.00
N HIS A 367 1.44 -0.39 0.90
CA HIS A 367 2.01 -0.40 -0.44
C HIS A 367 3.21 0.56 -0.56
N ALA A 368 3.04 1.84 -0.21
CA ALA A 368 4.12 2.83 -0.21
C ALA A 368 5.29 2.46 0.73
N PHE A 369 4.97 1.88 1.88
CA PHE A 369 5.97 1.41 2.85
C PHE A 369 6.82 0.28 2.29
N ARG A 370 6.22 -0.63 1.51
CA ARG A 370 6.95 -1.70 0.83
C ARG A 370 7.83 -1.18 -0.29
N ILE A 371 7.37 -0.20 -1.07
CA ILE A 371 8.21 0.45 -2.08
C ILE A 371 9.46 1.03 -1.41
N SER A 372 9.31 1.67 -0.25
CA SER A 372 10.45 2.17 0.51
C SER A 372 11.35 1.04 1.02
N ALA A 373 10.77 -0.02 1.60
CA ALA A 373 11.52 -1.15 2.11
C ALA A 373 12.33 -1.87 1.03
N ILE A 374 11.76 -2.06 -0.17
CA ILE A 374 12.49 -2.63 -1.30
C ILE A 374 13.53 -1.65 -1.84
N ALA A 375 13.24 -0.33 -1.86
CA ALA A 375 14.22 0.70 -2.23
C ALA A 375 15.46 0.64 -1.34
N GLU A 376 15.31 0.44 -0.03
CA GLU A 376 16.45 0.25 0.88
C GLU A 376 17.28 -0.99 0.53
N ARG A 377 16.64 -2.13 0.27
CA ARG A 377 17.33 -3.37 -0.07
C ARG A 377 18.12 -3.27 -1.38
N VAL A 378 17.58 -2.58 -2.40
CA VAL A 378 18.20 -2.49 -3.73
C VAL A 378 19.18 -1.33 -3.85
N LEU A 379 18.89 -0.17 -3.25
CA LEU A 379 19.75 1.01 -3.34
C LEU A 379 20.90 0.96 -2.33
N GLY A 380 20.69 0.35 -1.16
CA GLY A 380 21.68 0.29 -0.09
C GLY A 380 22.24 1.67 0.24
N ARG A 381 23.55 1.86 0.00
CA ARG A 381 24.25 3.15 0.23
C ARG A 381 23.77 4.30 -0.66
N ALA A 382 23.08 4.02 -1.77
CA ALA A 382 22.51 5.02 -2.66
C ALA A 382 21.12 5.51 -2.22
N LEU A 383 20.55 4.97 -1.14
CA LEU A 383 19.24 5.38 -0.65
C LEU A 383 19.27 6.82 -0.12
N GLU A 384 18.36 7.65 -0.62
CA GLU A 384 18.22 9.06 -0.23
C GLU A 384 16.83 9.30 0.38
N PRO A 385 16.69 10.20 1.38
CA PRO A 385 15.39 10.57 1.94
C PRO A 385 14.38 11.03 0.88
N LEU A 386 14.86 11.66 -0.20
CA LEU A 386 14.03 12.08 -1.32
C LEU A 386 13.32 10.90 -1.99
N ILE A 387 14.02 9.78 -2.22
CA ILE A 387 13.41 8.57 -2.82
C ILE A 387 12.29 8.04 -1.92
N VAL A 388 12.53 7.98 -0.61
CA VAL A 388 11.53 7.52 0.36
C VAL A 388 10.34 8.49 0.42
N THR A 389 10.59 9.79 0.38
CA THR A 389 9.55 10.83 0.32
C THR A 389 8.66 10.65 -0.91
N LEU A 390 9.23 10.39 -2.09
CA LEU A 390 8.47 10.14 -3.31
C LEU A 390 7.66 8.85 -3.23
N ALA A 391 8.23 7.78 -2.65
CA ALA A 391 7.49 6.54 -2.42
C ALA A 391 6.25 6.78 -1.53
N MET A 392 6.33 7.64 -0.51
CA MET A 392 5.16 8.00 0.30
C MET A 392 4.10 8.82 -0.45
N LEU A 393 4.50 9.65 -1.42
CA LEU A 393 3.64 10.66 -2.02
C LEU A 393 3.08 10.30 -3.40
N HIS A 394 3.64 9.31 -4.11
CA HIS A 394 3.23 9.00 -5.49
C HIS A 394 1.73 8.69 -5.61
N ASP A 395 1.21 7.81 -4.76
CA ASP A 395 -0.21 7.44 -4.72
C ASP A 395 -1.11 8.51 -4.06
N VAL A 396 -0.53 9.45 -3.31
CA VAL A 396 -1.31 10.51 -2.65
C VAL A 396 -2.00 11.40 -3.67
N VAL A 397 -1.38 11.64 -4.82
CA VAL A 397 -1.98 12.42 -5.89
C VAL A 397 -2.74 11.52 -6.85
N GLU A 398 -2.17 10.40 -7.30
CA GLU A 398 -2.84 9.47 -8.21
C GLU A 398 -4.22 9.06 -7.68
N ASP A 399 -4.24 8.47 -6.49
CA ASP A 399 -5.48 7.96 -5.90
C ASP A 399 -6.20 9.01 -5.05
N GLY A 400 -5.48 9.99 -4.49
CA GLY A 400 -6.07 11.06 -3.68
C GLY A 400 -6.64 12.24 -4.46
N SER A 401 -6.41 12.33 -5.78
CA SER A 401 -6.98 13.37 -6.65
C SER A 401 -8.49 13.24 -6.87
N MET A 402 -9.05 12.03 -6.80
CA MET A 402 -10.49 11.84 -6.64
C MET A 402 -10.91 12.39 -5.29
N ARG A 403 -11.81 13.39 -5.25
CA ARG A 403 -12.30 14.05 -4.01
C ARG A 403 -12.51 13.01 -2.90
N VAL A 404 -11.52 12.89 -2.02
CA VAL A 404 -11.68 12.19 -0.76
C VAL A 404 -12.62 13.11 0.01
N THR A 405 -13.78 12.61 0.39
CA THR A 405 -14.76 13.41 1.12
C THR A 405 -14.07 14.18 2.26
N GLY A 406 -14.26 15.49 2.36
CA GLY A 406 -13.58 16.31 3.37
C GLY A 406 -12.05 16.54 3.23
N TYR A 407 -11.30 15.88 2.33
CA TYR A 407 -9.87 16.16 2.08
C TYR A 407 -9.56 16.17 0.59
N GLY A 408 -9.41 17.36 -0.01
CA GLY A 408 -8.91 17.47 -1.38
C GLY A 408 -7.38 17.39 -1.40
N HIS A 409 -6.78 16.48 -2.16
CA HIS A 409 -5.35 16.49 -2.44
C HIS A 409 -5.10 16.78 -3.92
N SER A 410 -4.02 17.51 -4.20
CA SER A 410 -3.62 17.90 -5.54
C SER A 410 -2.13 18.18 -5.59
N LEU A 411 -1.56 18.16 -6.79
CA LEU A 411 -0.16 18.56 -7.00
C LEU A 411 0.14 19.95 -6.44
N ARG A 412 -0.82 20.88 -6.51
CA ARG A 412 -0.67 22.23 -5.92
C ARG A 412 -0.52 22.20 -4.39
N LYS A 413 -1.21 21.29 -3.70
CA LYS A 413 -1.04 21.13 -2.24
C LYS A 413 0.30 20.49 -1.90
N ILE A 414 0.74 19.50 -2.69
CA ILE A 414 2.08 18.93 -2.55
C ILE A 414 3.13 20.01 -2.78
N GLN A 415 2.98 20.85 -3.81
CA GLN A 415 3.87 21.98 -4.09
C GLN A 415 3.94 22.98 -2.95
N PHE A 416 2.78 23.33 -2.36
CA PHE A 416 2.76 24.25 -1.22
C PHE A 416 3.49 23.68 0.00
N ARG A 417 3.36 22.38 0.28
CA ARG A 417 3.96 21.74 1.47
C ARG A 417 5.41 21.32 1.27
N PHE A 418 5.75 20.76 0.11
CA PHE A 418 7.03 20.11 -0.17
C PHE A 418 7.91 20.88 -1.16
N GLY A 419 7.40 21.97 -1.75
CA GLY A 419 8.09 22.75 -2.77
C GLY A 419 7.93 22.22 -4.20
N GLY A 420 8.28 23.07 -5.18
CA GLY A 420 8.20 22.79 -6.62
C GLY A 420 8.85 21.47 -7.07
N PRO A 421 10.12 21.20 -6.71
CA PRO A 421 10.82 20.00 -7.18
C PRO A 421 10.17 18.68 -6.74
N ILE A 422 9.78 18.54 -5.46
CA ILE A 422 9.08 17.33 -4.99
C ILE A 422 7.74 17.21 -5.70
N ALA A 423 6.99 18.30 -5.86
CA ALA A 423 5.72 18.26 -6.58
C ALA A 423 5.89 17.85 -8.04
N ALA A 424 6.93 18.31 -8.72
CA ALA A 424 7.23 17.92 -10.10
C ALA A 424 7.57 16.43 -10.20
N MET A 425 8.38 15.89 -9.28
CA MET A 425 8.68 14.45 -9.24
C MET A 425 7.46 13.59 -8.90
N VAL A 426 6.60 14.03 -7.97
CA VAL A 426 5.31 13.36 -7.72
C VAL A 426 4.43 13.42 -8.97
N SER A 427 4.48 14.53 -9.70
CA SER A 427 3.80 14.70 -10.99
C SER A 427 4.24 13.67 -12.03
N GLU A 428 5.54 13.36 -12.12
CA GLU A 428 6.07 12.34 -13.03
C GLU A 428 5.44 10.95 -12.77
N LEU A 429 5.15 10.67 -11.51
CA LEU A 429 4.67 9.37 -11.04
C LEU A 429 3.15 9.24 -11.10
N THR A 430 2.44 10.38 -11.03
CA THR A 430 0.97 10.46 -11.08
C THR A 430 0.46 10.12 -12.48
N ASP A 431 -0.42 9.14 -12.56
CA ASP A 431 -1.05 8.75 -13.83
C ASP A 431 -1.94 9.86 -14.43
N SER A 432 -1.89 9.98 -15.76
CA SER A 432 -2.66 10.95 -16.53
C SER A 432 -4.02 10.38 -16.94
N SER A 433 -5.01 11.26 -17.17
CA SER A 433 -6.25 10.87 -17.85
C SER A 433 -6.02 10.47 -19.32
N VAL A 434 -4.88 10.82 -19.90
CA VAL A 434 -4.46 10.39 -21.24
C VAL A 434 -3.67 9.09 -21.13
N LEU A 435 -4.28 7.98 -21.56
CA LEU A 435 -3.71 6.62 -21.42
C LEU A 435 -2.30 6.47 -22.02
N SER A 436 -1.99 7.18 -23.11
CA SER A 436 -0.67 7.10 -23.77
C SER A 436 0.42 7.96 -23.12
N ALA A 437 0.09 8.81 -22.14
CA ALA A 437 1.03 9.80 -21.59
C ALA A 437 2.24 9.16 -20.92
N GLY A 438 2.03 8.12 -20.10
CA GLY A 438 3.11 7.41 -19.42
C GLY A 438 4.07 6.73 -20.40
N ALA A 439 3.53 6.05 -21.41
CA ALA A 439 4.32 5.41 -22.46
C ALA A 439 5.11 6.43 -23.29
N ASN A 440 4.49 7.57 -23.64
CA ASN A 440 5.16 8.65 -24.36
C ASN A 440 6.33 9.22 -23.55
N LYS A 441 6.13 9.44 -22.25
CA LYS A 441 7.17 9.90 -21.33
C LYS A 441 8.33 8.91 -21.23
N ALA A 442 8.03 7.62 -21.05
CA ALA A 442 9.04 6.57 -20.96
C ALA A 442 9.87 6.46 -22.25
N ASN A 443 9.22 6.56 -23.41
CA ASN A 443 9.90 6.58 -24.71
C ASN A 443 10.74 7.85 -24.90
N LEU A 444 10.29 9.00 -24.41
CA LEU A 444 11.08 10.23 -24.40
C LEU A 444 12.33 10.08 -23.51
N THR A 445 12.20 9.44 -22.35
CA THR A 445 13.32 9.12 -21.45
C THR A 445 14.34 8.21 -22.14
N LEU A 446 13.88 7.16 -22.85
CA LEU A 446 14.77 6.26 -23.58
C LEU A 446 15.63 6.98 -24.63
N LYS A 447 15.04 7.98 -25.30
CA LYS A 447 15.72 8.80 -26.31
C LYS A 447 16.73 9.79 -25.72
N GLN A 448 16.76 10.00 -24.40
CA GLN A 448 17.73 10.91 -23.79
C GLN A 448 19.15 10.34 -23.90
N PRO A 449 20.15 11.19 -24.14
CA PRO A 449 21.55 10.76 -24.23
C PRO A 449 22.10 10.26 -22.88
N HIS A 450 21.57 10.76 -21.76
CA HIS A 450 21.97 10.41 -20.40
C HIS A 450 20.77 10.47 -19.44
N LEU A 451 20.89 9.82 -18.28
CA LEU A 451 19.92 9.94 -17.19
C LEU A 451 19.99 11.31 -16.52
N LEU A 452 18.82 11.89 -16.20
CA LEU A 452 18.74 13.20 -15.54
C LEU A 452 18.50 13.03 -14.04
N LEU A 453 19.32 13.70 -13.23
CA LEU A 453 19.07 13.80 -11.80
C LEU A 453 17.95 14.80 -11.52
N PRO A 454 17.13 14.59 -10.47
CA PRO A 454 16.10 15.55 -10.09
C PRO A 454 16.57 16.99 -9.95
N GLN A 455 17.75 17.18 -9.36
CA GLN A 455 18.34 18.49 -9.15
C GLN A 455 18.69 19.18 -10.47
N ALA A 456 19.13 18.41 -11.48
CA ALA A 456 19.45 18.96 -12.79
C ALA A 456 18.19 19.38 -13.56
N GLN A 457 17.07 18.68 -13.36
CA GLN A 457 15.83 18.90 -14.09
C GLN A 457 14.93 19.96 -13.45
N TYR A 458 14.87 20.02 -12.11
CA TYR A 458 13.86 20.80 -11.40
C TYR A 458 14.38 21.89 -10.46
N ASN A 459 15.69 21.99 -10.19
CA ASN A 459 16.23 23.11 -9.41
C ASN A 459 16.48 24.37 -10.27
N VAL A 460 15.56 24.67 -11.20
CA VAL A 460 15.63 25.84 -12.08
C VAL A 460 14.52 26.84 -11.72
N GLY A 461 14.90 28.02 -11.23
CA GLY A 461 13.96 29.10 -10.88
C GLY A 461 13.30 28.96 -9.50
N ARG A 462 12.81 30.08 -8.94
CA ARG A 462 12.22 30.10 -7.59
C ARG A 462 11.01 29.16 -7.53
N PHE A 463 11.01 28.31 -6.50
CA PHE A 463 10.15 27.16 -6.19
C PHE A 463 8.62 27.33 -6.33
N THR A 464 8.10 28.54 -6.52
CA THR A 464 6.67 28.88 -6.46
C THR A 464 5.96 28.92 -7.81
N ASP A 465 6.69 29.01 -8.92
CA ASP A 465 6.09 29.30 -10.24
C ASP A 465 6.04 28.09 -11.19
N MET A 466 6.50 26.91 -10.73
CA MET A 466 6.44 25.68 -11.52
C MET A 466 4.98 25.26 -11.72
N THR A 467 4.56 25.19 -12.98
CA THR A 467 3.26 24.61 -13.35
C THR A 467 3.43 23.11 -13.49
N VAL A 468 2.90 22.35 -12.54
CA VAL A 468 2.96 20.88 -12.51
C VAL A 468 1.68 20.24 -13.06
N LYS A 469 1.80 19.25 -13.95
CA LYS A 469 0.66 18.48 -14.50
C LYS A 469 0.89 16.97 -14.42
N ALA A 470 -0.13 16.17 -14.14
CA ALA A 470 0.03 14.71 -14.02
C ALA A 470 0.79 14.09 -15.21
N THR A 471 1.71 13.18 -14.91
CA THR A 471 2.72 12.56 -15.78
C THR A 471 3.74 13.52 -16.38
N GLU A 472 3.33 14.69 -16.90
CA GLU A 472 4.18 15.58 -17.71
C GLU A 472 4.82 14.85 -18.90
N ALA A 473 4.00 14.35 -19.84
CA ALA A 473 4.47 13.50 -20.95
C ALA A 473 5.57 14.12 -21.85
N GLU A 474 5.69 15.45 -21.85
CA GLU A 474 6.67 16.21 -22.65
C GLU A 474 8.05 16.33 -21.98
N VAL A 475 8.19 15.83 -20.75
CA VAL A 475 9.41 15.95 -19.95
C VAL A 475 9.88 14.54 -19.58
N PRO A 476 11.15 14.15 -19.78
CA PRO A 476 11.62 12.81 -19.46
C PRO A 476 11.51 12.52 -17.95
N TYR A 477 11.51 11.23 -17.61
CA TYR A 477 11.64 10.78 -16.24
C TYR A 477 13.02 11.14 -15.68
N THR A 478 13.05 11.61 -14.44
CA THR A 478 14.29 11.72 -13.66
C THR A 478 14.74 10.33 -13.18
N LEU A 479 16.01 10.20 -12.78
CA LEU A 479 16.51 8.96 -12.18
C LEU A 479 15.67 8.53 -10.95
N ALA A 480 15.22 9.49 -10.13
CA ALA A 480 14.33 9.20 -9.01
C ALA A 480 12.96 8.70 -9.48
N GLY A 481 12.39 9.33 -10.51
CA GLY A 481 11.15 8.89 -11.15
C GLY A 481 11.25 7.46 -11.72
N ILE A 482 12.37 7.13 -12.38
CA ILE A 482 12.65 5.79 -12.88
C ILE A 482 12.68 4.78 -11.73
N VAL A 483 13.46 5.06 -10.67
CA VAL A 483 13.58 4.18 -9.49
C VAL A 483 12.19 3.88 -8.91
N ILE A 484 11.38 4.91 -8.65
CA ILE A 484 10.06 4.70 -8.05
C ILE A 484 9.11 3.95 -8.99
N LYS A 485 9.01 4.32 -10.27
CA LYS A 485 8.09 3.63 -11.21
C LYS A 485 8.48 2.16 -11.40
N LEU A 486 9.78 1.83 -11.39
CA LEU A 486 10.24 0.44 -11.45
C LEU A 486 9.91 -0.33 -10.16
N LEU A 487 10.15 0.24 -8.99
CA LEU A 487 9.89 -0.43 -7.71
C LEU A 487 8.40 -0.56 -7.38
N ASP A 488 7.58 0.45 -7.71
CA ASP A 488 6.11 0.37 -7.66
C ASP A 488 5.60 -0.81 -8.52
N THR A 489 6.15 -0.97 -9.74
CA THR A 489 5.83 -2.13 -10.59
C THR A 489 6.17 -3.44 -9.91
N VAL A 490 7.36 -3.53 -9.29
CA VAL A 490 7.79 -4.73 -8.57
C VAL A 490 6.85 -5.07 -7.43
N ILE A 491 6.47 -4.09 -6.60
CA ILE A 491 5.55 -4.30 -5.49
C ILE A 491 4.17 -4.74 -5.99
N SER A 492 3.65 -4.12 -7.06
CA SER A 492 2.39 -4.52 -7.70
C SER A 492 2.43 -5.97 -8.22
N ILE A 493 3.54 -6.37 -8.85
CA ILE A 493 3.77 -7.75 -9.29
C ILE A 493 3.84 -8.71 -8.09
N GLU A 494 4.56 -8.35 -7.05
CA GLU A 494 4.74 -9.17 -5.85
C GLU A 494 3.40 -9.42 -5.14
N GLU A 495 2.55 -8.39 -5.03
CA GLU A 495 1.17 -8.54 -4.52
C GLU A 495 0.39 -9.53 -5.38
N GLY A 496 0.53 -9.43 -6.70
CA GLY A 496 -0.14 -10.32 -7.62
C GLY A 496 0.37 -11.76 -7.60
N ILE A 497 1.62 -11.96 -7.19
CA ILE A 497 2.22 -13.27 -6.96
C ILE A 497 1.64 -13.86 -5.68
N ARG A 498 1.76 -13.15 -4.56
CA ARG A 498 1.50 -13.69 -3.22
C ARG A 498 0.04 -14.00 -2.93
N ASP A 499 -0.90 -13.19 -3.44
CA ASP A 499 -2.31 -13.27 -3.08
C ASP A 499 -3.22 -13.61 -4.28
N PRO A 500 -2.95 -14.71 -5.03
CA PRO A 500 -3.63 -14.99 -6.29
C PRO A 500 -5.13 -15.30 -6.12
N GLU A 501 -5.54 -15.88 -4.99
CA GLU A 501 -6.95 -16.21 -4.71
C GLU A 501 -7.87 -15.02 -4.51
N LEU A 502 -7.32 -13.86 -4.20
CA LEU A 502 -8.09 -12.66 -3.92
C LEU A 502 -8.19 -11.75 -5.15
N MET A 503 -7.57 -12.16 -6.26
CA MET A 503 -7.85 -11.58 -7.56
C MET A 503 -9.28 -11.94 -7.98
N SER A 504 -10.01 -10.95 -8.44
CA SER A 504 -11.39 -11.09 -8.88
C SER A 504 -11.58 -10.67 -10.34
N GLY A 505 -12.66 -11.15 -10.95
CA GLY A 505 -12.97 -10.85 -12.35
C GLY A 505 -11.81 -11.20 -13.28
N HIS A 506 -11.52 -10.33 -14.25
CA HIS A 506 -10.47 -10.59 -15.24
C HIS A 506 -9.06 -10.74 -14.64
N TRP A 507 -8.80 -10.18 -13.46
CA TRP A 507 -7.47 -10.24 -12.83
C TRP A 507 -7.12 -11.63 -12.33
N ARG A 508 -8.09 -12.53 -12.10
CA ARG A 508 -7.82 -13.92 -11.76
C ARG A 508 -7.19 -14.71 -12.93
N HIS A 509 -7.31 -14.18 -14.14
CA HIS A 509 -7.07 -14.89 -15.39
C HIS A 509 -5.88 -14.32 -16.19
N SER A 510 -5.35 -15.11 -17.10
CA SER A 510 -4.12 -14.79 -17.84
C SER A 510 -4.28 -13.55 -18.72
N GLY A 511 -5.47 -13.29 -19.26
CA GLY A 511 -5.72 -12.21 -20.21
C GLY A 511 -5.40 -10.82 -19.67
N ALA A 512 -6.02 -10.42 -18.56
CA ALA A 512 -5.75 -9.10 -17.98
C ALA A 512 -4.32 -8.99 -17.42
N ARG A 513 -3.82 -10.06 -16.80
CA ARG A 513 -2.49 -10.07 -16.16
C ARG A 513 -1.36 -9.91 -17.19
N ILE A 514 -1.41 -10.67 -18.28
CA ILE A 514 -0.42 -10.59 -19.36
C ILE A 514 -0.58 -9.29 -20.14
N TYR A 515 -1.81 -8.87 -20.45
CA TYR A 515 -2.05 -7.59 -21.11
C TYR A 515 -1.50 -6.42 -20.30
N TRP A 516 -1.75 -6.39 -18.99
CA TRP A 516 -1.22 -5.34 -18.11
C TRP A 516 0.31 -5.36 -18.08
N ALA A 517 0.91 -6.53 -17.91
CA ALA A 517 2.37 -6.67 -17.84
C ALA A 517 3.08 -6.29 -19.13
N GLU A 518 2.48 -6.55 -20.29
CA GLU A 518 3.10 -6.37 -21.60
C GLU A 518 2.70 -5.05 -22.29
N ARG A 519 1.40 -4.73 -22.33
CA ARG A 519 0.84 -3.63 -23.14
C ARG A 519 0.61 -2.36 -22.34
N ASP A 520 0.13 -2.47 -21.11
CA ASP A 520 -0.14 -1.29 -20.27
C ASP A 520 1.13 -0.88 -19.52
N ARG A 521 1.42 -1.54 -18.41
CA ARG A 521 2.60 -1.24 -17.60
C ARG A 521 3.90 -1.54 -18.34
N GLY A 522 3.92 -2.57 -19.19
CA GLY A 522 5.07 -2.94 -20.01
C GLY A 522 5.52 -1.85 -20.99
N SER A 523 4.59 -1.03 -21.49
CA SER A 523 4.89 0.11 -22.38
C SER A 523 5.63 1.25 -21.68
N ILE A 524 5.54 1.32 -20.34
CA ILE A 524 6.23 2.29 -19.50
C ILE A 524 7.55 1.68 -18.98
N VAL A 525 7.50 0.47 -18.43
CA VAL A 525 8.63 -0.14 -17.73
C VAL A 525 9.77 -0.51 -18.68
N ARG A 526 9.47 -1.05 -19.87
CA ARG A 526 10.51 -1.51 -20.80
C ARG A 526 11.43 -0.40 -21.30
N PRO A 527 10.93 0.76 -21.77
CA PRO A 527 11.81 1.88 -22.14
C PRO A 527 12.68 2.36 -20.97
N LEU A 528 12.16 2.36 -19.74
CA LEU A 528 12.92 2.76 -18.56
C LEU A 528 14.03 1.77 -18.20
N VAL A 529 13.74 0.46 -18.28
CA VAL A 529 14.72 -0.61 -18.11
C VAL A 529 15.83 -0.50 -19.16
N GLU A 530 15.48 -0.34 -20.44
CA GLU A 530 16.45 -0.19 -21.52
C GLU A 530 17.33 1.07 -21.34
N ARG A 531 16.74 2.20 -20.94
CA ARG A 531 17.53 3.43 -20.68
C ARG A 531 18.53 3.22 -19.55
N LEU A 532 18.13 2.56 -18.46
CA LEU A 532 19.01 2.26 -17.34
C LEU A 532 20.12 1.28 -17.73
N LEU A 533 19.81 0.27 -18.55
CA LEU A 533 20.78 -0.65 -19.14
C LEU A 533 21.82 0.09 -19.99
N ILE A 534 21.37 0.98 -20.88
CA ILE A 534 22.26 1.78 -21.73
C ILE A 534 23.19 2.63 -20.86
N GLU A 535 22.67 3.29 -19.83
CA GLU A 535 23.49 4.10 -18.91
C GLU A 535 24.58 3.27 -18.23
N ILE A 536 24.21 2.09 -17.69
CA ILE A 536 25.15 1.19 -17.00
C ILE A 536 26.24 0.71 -17.97
N LYS A 537 25.87 0.28 -19.17
CA LYS A 537 26.85 -0.17 -20.17
C LYS A 537 27.78 0.96 -20.60
N THR A 538 27.22 2.15 -20.77
CA THR A 538 27.99 3.35 -21.15
C THR A 538 28.96 3.76 -20.06
N SER A 539 28.67 3.45 -18.79
CA SER A 539 29.57 3.78 -17.68
C SER A 539 30.90 3.01 -17.66
N ALA A 540 31.04 1.98 -18.50
CA ALA A 540 32.31 1.29 -18.71
C ALA A 540 33.34 2.12 -19.51
N ASP A 541 32.90 3.20 -20.18
CA ASP A 541 33.78 4.14 -20.88
C ASP A 541 34.66 4.88 -19.85
N PRO A 542 36.01 4.86 -19.98
CA PRO A 542 36.91 5.63 -19.11
C PRO A 542 36.61 7.13 -19.06
N GLU A 543 36.02 7.70 -20.11
CA GLU A 543 35.64 9.11 -20.18
C GLU A 543 34.24 9.38 -19.59
N TYR A 544 33.51 8.38 -19.11
CA TYR A 544 32.14 8.55 -18.62
C TYR A 544 32.05 9.60 -17.49
N ALA A 545 33.02 9.63 -16.58
CA ALA A 545 33.05 10.58 -15.46
C ALA A 545 33.21 12.05 -15.90
N SER A 546 33.72 12.31 -17.11
CA SER A 546 33.85 13.67 -17.65
C SER A 546 32.57 14.15 -18.35
N ARG A 547 31.60 13.26 -18.58
CA ARG A 547 30.35 13.61 -19.26
C ARG A 547 29.46 14.50 -18.39
N PRO A 548 28.72 15.44 -19.00
CA PRO A 548 27.63 16.14 -18.32
C PRO A 548 26.62 15.13 -17.75
N HIS A 549 26.18 15.37 -16.51
CA HIS A 549 25.17 14.55 -15.81
C HIS A 549 25.55 13.09 -15.57
N HIS A 550 26.85 12.74 -15.55
CA HIS A 550 27.27 11.38 -15.22
C HIS A 550 26.67 10.89 -13.89
N VAL A 551 26.30 9.62 -13.83
CA VAL A 551 25.81 8.97 -12.63
C VAL A 551 26.99 8.36 -11.89
N ASN A 552 27.13 8.63 -10.59
CA ASN A 552 28.26 8.07 -9.83
C ASN A 552 28.20 6.54 -9.73
N ALA A 553 29.35 5.92 -9.49
CA ALA A 553 29.49 4.45 -9.43
C ALA A 553 28.55 3.78 -8.40
N VAL A 554 28.30 4.43 -7.25
CA VAL A 554 27.40 3.89 -6.21
C VAL A 554 25.96 3.79 -6.71
N ARG A 555 25.47 4.84 -7.39
CA ARG A 555 24.14 4.87 -8.00
C ARG A 555 24.03 3.94 -9.21
N LEU A 556 25.10 3.78 -10.00
CA LEU A 556 25.12 2.81 -11.11
C LEU A 556 25.04 1.36 -10.62
N GLN A 557 25.77 1.03 -9.55
CA GLN A 557 25.69 -0.28 -8.92
C GLN A 557 24.28 -0.55 -8.37
N ALA A 558 23.67 0.45 -7.72
CA ALA A 558 22.28 0.39 -7.28
C ALA A 558 21.30 0.24 -8.46
N GLY A 559 21.55 0.92 -9.59
CA GLY A 559 20.80 0.75 -10.83
C GLY A 559 20.85 -0.69 -11.37
N CYS A 560 22.02 -1.33 -11.32
CA CYS A 560 22.17 -2.74 -11.68
C CYS A 560 21.35 -3.66 -10.75
N ALA A 561 21.37 -3.41 -9.43
CA ALA A 561 20.56 -4.16 -8.46
C ALA A 561 19.04 -3.96 -8.67
N ILE A 562 18.61 -2.75 -9.06
CA ILE A 562 17.22 -2.50 -9.45
C ILE A 562 16.85 -3.32 -10.68
N LEU A 563 17.67 -3.29 -11.74
CA LEU A 563 17.42 -4.09 -12.93
C LEU A 563 17.31 -5.57 -12.59
N GLU A 564 18.27 -6.11 -11.84
CA GLU A 564 18.21 -7.51 -11.39
C GLU A 564 16.90 -7.85 -10.67
N THR A 565 16.48 -6.98 -9.75
CA THR A 565 15.24 -7.16 -8.97
C THR A 565 14.00 -7.11 -9.86
N VAL A 566 13.89 -6.10 -10.74
CA VAL A 566 12.76 -5.93 -11.66
C VAL A 566 12.64 -7.13 -12.58
N LEU A 567 13.75 -7.54 -13.22
CA LEU A 567 13.76 -8.65 -14.16
C LEU A 567 13.35 -9.97 -13.47
N MET A 568 13.85 -10.19 -12.24
CA MET A 568 13.50 -11.36 -11.44
C MET A 568 11.99 -11.42 -11.12
N TYR A 569 11.41 -10.33 -10.63
CA TYR A 569 9.98 -10.30 -10.33
C TYR A 569 9.11 -10.45 -11.58
N GLN A 570 9.51 -9.85 -12.72
CA GLN A 570 8.82 -10.05 -13.98
C GLN A 570 8.84 -11.52 -14.45
N ASP A 571 9.93 -12.25 -14.23
CA ASP A 571 10.02 -13.68 -14.57
C ASP A 571 9.20 -14.56 -13.64
N MET A 572 9.18 -14.26 -12.34
CA MET A 572 8.29 -14.94 -11.39
C MET A 572 6.81 -14.69 -11.74
N TYR A 573 6.44 -13.46 -12.11
CA TYR A 573 5.09 -13.12 -12.54
C TYR A 573 4.69 -13.85 -13.82
N ALA A 574 5.59 -13.90 -14.81
CA ALA A 574 5.39 -14.66 -16.05
C ALA A 574 5.18 -16.15 -15.76
N THR A 575 5.96 -16.72 -14.85
CA THR A 575 5.81 -18.12 -14.43
C THR A 575 4.42 -18.39 -13.87
N GLN A 576 3.93 -17.54 -12.97
CA GLN A 576 2.56 -17.70 -12.42
C GLN A 576 1.49 -17.48 -13.51
N ASN A 577 1.65 -16.49 -14.38
CA ASN A 577 0.70 -16.23 -15.46
C ASN A 577 0.62 -17.40 -16.46
N LEU A 578 1.74 -18.06 -16.73
CA LEU A 578 1.79 -19.28 -17.56
C LEU A 578 1.14 -20.47 -16.86
N ALA A 579 1.26 -20.59 -15.54
CA ALA A 579 0.53 -21.59 -14.76
C ALA A 579 -0.98 -21.35 -14.78
N ILE A 580 -1.41 -20.07 -14.70
CA ILE A 580 -2.82 -19.67 -14.84
C ILE A 580 -3.32 -20.02 -16.25
N LEU A 581 -2.56 -19.66 -17.29
CA LEU A 581 -2.91 -20.00 -18.68
C LEU A 581 -2.99 -21.52 -18.89
N ALA A 582 -2.03 -22.28 -18.35
CA ALA A 582 -2.04 -23.73 -18.41
C ALA A 582 -3.32 -24.31 -17.77
N HIS A 583 -3.72 -23.78 -16.61
CA HIS A 583 -4.96 -24.19 -15.96
C HIS A 583 -6.20 -23.85 -16.78
N GLU A 584 -6.26 -22.64 -17.39
CA GLU A 584 -7.36 -22.22 -18.27
C GLU A 584 -7.52 -23.15 -19.48
N PHE A 585 -6.43 -23.67 -20.02
CA PHE A 585 -6.40 -24.63 -21.13
C PHE A 585 -6.44 -26.10 -20.68
N GLY A 586 -6.67 -26.38 -19.40
CA GLY A 586 -6.80 -27.75 -18.89
C GLY A 586 -5.52 -28.60 -19.05
N LEU A 587 -4.35 -27.96 -18.98
CA LEU A 587 -3.06 -28.65 -19.07
C LEU A 587 -2.72 -29.38 -17.76
N ASP A 588 -2.15 -30.57 -17.88
CA ASP A 588 -1.59 -31.28 -16.73
C ASP A 588 -0.25 -30.69 -16.26
N SER A 589 0.34 -31.25 -15.20
CA SER A 589 1.61 -30.76 -14.63
C SER A 589 2.77 -30.82 -15.63
N THR A 590 2.83 -31.85 -16.46
CA THR A 590 3.91 -32.07 -17.44
C THR A 590 3.73 -31.16 -18.66
N GLU A 591 2.50 -31.01 -19.15
CA GLU A 591 2.14 -30.06 -20.21
C GLU A 591 2.42 -28.61 -19.77
N ARG A 592 2.09 -28.25 -18.52
CA ARG A 592 2.42 -26.96 -17.92
C ARG A 592 3.92 -26.71 -17.86
N GLU A 593 4.70 -27.67 -17.38
CA GLU A 593 6.17 -27.56 -17.33
C GLU A 593 6.75 -27.39 -18.73
N THR A 594 6.19 -28.10 -19.72
CA THR A 594 6.57 -27.97 -21.12
C THR A 594 6.25 -26.57 -21.66
N LEU A 595 5.05 -26.04 -21.40
CA LEU A 595 4.66 -24.68 -21.77
C LEU A 595 5.65 -23.64 -21.21
N ILE A 596 5.95 -23.73 -19.91
CA ILE A 596 6.88 -22.80 -19.24
C ILE A 596 8.28 -22.93 -19.83
N SER A 597 8.76 -24.16 -20.05
CA SER A 597 10.08 -24.41 -20.64
C SER A 597 10.20 -23.80 -22.03
N LEU A 598 9.23 -24.04 -22.93
CA LEU A 598 9.22 -23.50 -24.30
C LEU A 598 9.12 -21.99 -24.34
N PHE A 599 8.36 -21.40 -23.41
CA PHE A 599 8.22 -19.95 -23.30
C PHE A 599 9.56 -19.26 -23.03
N PHE A 600 10.40 -19.85 -22.16
CA PHE A 600 11.70 -19.28 -21.79
C PHE A 600 12.88 -19.82 -22.64
N ASP A 601 12.68 -20.77 -23.55
CA ASP A 601 13.75 -21.34 -24.36
C ASP A 601 14.12 -20.43 -25.54
N ARG A 602 15.35 -19.92 -25.51
CA ARG A 602 15.95 -19.09 -26.59
C ARG A 602 16.21 -19.85 -27.89
N ASN A 603 16.29 -21.19 -27.83
CA ASN A 603 16.61 -22.03 -28.98
C ASN A 603 15.35 -22.40 -29.78
N VAL A 604 14.17 -22.10 -29.25
CA VAL A 604 12.89 -22.29 -29.93
C VAL A 604 12.62 -21.03 -30.76
N ASN A 605 12.61 -21.15 -32.08
CA ASN A 605 12.25 -20.04 -32.97
C ASN A 605 10.72 -19.82 -33.00
N GLU A 606 10.25 -18.78 -33.71
CA GLU A 606 8.81 -18.45 -33.77
C GLU A 606 7.98 -19.60 -34.37
N GLU A 607 8.41 -20.20 -35.47
CA GLU A 607 7.70 -21.32 -36.13
C GLU A 607 7.56 -22.54 -35.22
N GLN A 608 8.63 -22.94 -34.54
CA GLN A 608 8.61 -24.03 -33.57
C GLN A 608 7.76 -23.69 -32.34
N PHE A 609 7.75 -22.43 -31.91
CA PHE A 609 6.92 -22.00 -30.80
C PHE A 609 5.44 -22.08 -31.20
N ASP A 610 5.10 -21.63 -32.39
CA ASP A 610 3.73 -21.66 -32.91
C ASP A 610 3.20 -23.10 -33.01
N GLU A 611 3.98 -23.99 -33.63
CA GLU A 611 3.61 -25.40 -33.77
C GLU A 611 3.46 -26.09 -32.40
N ARG A 612 4.43 -25.90 -31.50
CA ARG A 612 4.47 -26.66 -30.24
C ARG A 612 3.57 -26.08 -29.16
N VAL A 613 3.35 -24.77 -29.14
CA VAL A 613 2.58 -24.09 -28.09
C VAL A 613 1.17 -23.76 -28.55
N PHE A 614 0.98 -23.03 -29.65
CA PHE A 614 -0.37 -22.62 -30.06
C PHE A 614 -1.18 -23.75 -30.69
N VAL A 615 -0.52 -24.63 -31.46
CA VAL A 615 -1.18 -25.80 -32.05
C VAL A 615 -1.11 -27.00 -31.10
N GLY A 616 0.05 -27.26 -30.50
CA GLY A 616 0.26 -28.46 -29.68
C GLY A 616 -0.33 -28.42 -28.26
N LEU A 617 -0.11 -27.34 -27.50
CA LEU A 617 -0.50 -27.28 -26.07
C LEU A 617 -1.79 -26.50 -25.84
N LEU A 618 -1.89 -25.28 -26.38
CA LEU A 618 -3.00 -24.36 -26.12
C LEU A 618 -4.16 -24.63 -27.08
N ASP A 619 -4.73 -25.84 -26.99
CA ASP A 619 -5.89 -26.29 -27.77
C ASP A 619 -7.21 -25.65 -27.27
N ASP A 620 -8.00 -25.11 -28.20
CA ASP A 620 -9.27 -24.46 -27.85
C ASP A 620 -10.33 -25.47 -27.41
N GLU A 621 -10.21 -26.76 -27.75
CA GLU A 621 -11.19 -27.75 -27.32
C GLU A 621 -11.23 -27.89 -25.79
N LYS A 622 -10.06 -28.03 -25.15
CA LYS A 622 -9.95 -28.07 -23.68
C LYS A 622 -10.40 -26.74 -23.04
N LEU A 623 -10.08 -25.61 -23.68
CA LEU A 623 -10.52 -24.30 -23.21
C LEU A 623 -12.05 -24.19 -23.21
N HIS A 624 -12.72 -24.63 -24.26
CA HIS A 624 -14.17 -24.66 -24.35
C HIS A 624 -14.78 -25.58 -23.29
N GLN A 625 -14.19 -26.77 -23.06
CA GLN A 625 -14.63 -27.68 -22.00
C GLN A 625 -14.55 -27.01 -20.61
N ASN A 626 -13.50 -26.24 -20.32
CA ASN A 626 -13.37 -25.50 -19.07
C ASN A 626 -14.38 -24.34 -18.93
N ILE A 627 -14.77 -23.71 -20.04
CA ILE A 627 -15.85 -22.70 -20.04
C ILE A 627 -17.19 -23.38 -19.74
N GLU A 628 -17.48 -24.50 -20.40
CA GLU A 628 -18.71 -25.28 -20.19
C GLU A 628 -18.80 -25.84 -18.76
N ALA A 629 -17.66 -26.22 -18.17
CA ALA A 629 -17.57 -26.67 -16.78
C ALA A 629 -17.70 -25.53 -15.76
N GLY A 630 -17.71 -24.26 -16.19
CA GLY A 630 -17.80 -23.09 -15.32
C GLY A 630 -16.50 -22.73 -14.58
N GLU A 631 -15.38 -23.36 -14.94
CA GLU A 631 -14.06 -23.05 -14.38
C GLU A 631 -13.49 -21.73 -14.96
N LEU A 632 -13.91 -21.37 -16.18
CA LEU A 632 -13.59 -20.11 -16.85
C LEU A 632 -14.89 -19.38 -17.27
N PRO A 633 -15.09 -18.09 -16.93
CA PRO A 633 -16.34 -17.41 -17.27
C PRO A 633 -16.61 -17.26 -18.77
N CYS A 634 -15.60 -16.88 -19.55
CA CYS A 634 -15.66 -16.86 -21.01
C CYS A 634 -14.24 -16.76 -21.61
N ILE A 635 -14.15 -16.94 -22.93
CA ILE A 635 -12.88 -17.00 -23.66
C ILE A 635 -12.06 -15.71 -23.55
N GLY A 636 -12.73 -14.54 -23.46
CA GLY A 636 -12.09 -13.22 -23.34
C GLY A 636 -11.35 -12.97 -22.02
N TYR A 637 -11.39 -13.91 -21.08
CA TYR A 637 -10.58 -13.87 -19.87
C TYR A 637 -9.14 -14.39 -20.09
N THR A 638 -8.90 -15.09 -21.20
CA THR A 638 -7.59 -15.66 -21.52
C THR A 638 -6.76 -14.74 -22.43
N THR A 639 -5.44 -14.90 -22.40
CA THR A 639 -4.49 -14.03 -23.14
C THR A 639 -4.54 -14.17 -24.67
N LEU A 640 -5.08 -15.26 -25.20
CA LEU A 640 -5.16 -15.49 -26.65
C LEU A 640 -6.38 -14.84 -27.28
N TYR A 641 -7.19 -14.11 -26.51
CA TYR A 641 -8.44 -13.52 -26.97
C TYR A 641 -8.61 -12.09 -26.45
N ALA A 642 -9.38 -11.28 -27.17
CA ALA A 642 -9.73 -9.94 -26.72
C ALA A 642 -10.67 -10.02 -25.50
N LYS A 643 -10.67 -8.99 -24.65
CA LYS A 643 -11.46 -8.93 -23.42
C LYS A 643 -12.97 -9.23 -23.62
N ASP A 644 -13.49 -8.83 -24.77
CA ASP A 644 -14.88 -8.92 -25.21
C ASP A 644 -15.12 -10.03 -26.26
N ALA A 645 -14.16 -10.94 -26.43
CA ALA A 645 -14.25 -12.05 -27.37
C ALA A 645 -15.39 -13.02 -27.03
N THR A 646 -16.05 -13.48 -28.09
CA THR A 646 -17.00 -14.60 -28.11
C THR A 646 -16.32 -15.89 -28.57
N LEU A 647 -16.99 -17.04 -28.45
CA LEU A 647 -16.44 -18.34 -28.91
C LEU A 647 -16.03 -18.33 -30.40
N ASP A 648 -16.75 -17.59 -31.24
CA ASP A 648 -16.41 -17.44 -32.67
C ASP A 648 -15.30 -16.40 -32.96
N SER A 649 -14.78 -15.73 -31.93
CA SER A 649 -13.75 -14.71 -32.13
C SER A 649 -12.41 -15.35 -32.49
N PRO A 650 -11.64 -14.78 -33.43
CA PRO A 650 -10.32 -15.32 -33.76
C PRO A 650 -9.33 -15.11 -32.61
N ARG A 651 -8.36 -16.04 -32.50
CA ARG A 651 -7.20 -15.86 -31.62
C ARG A 651 -6.44 -14.57 -31.97
N LYS A 652 -5.94 -13.90 -30.94
CA LYS A 652 -5.05 -12.73 -31.00
C LYS A 652 -3.76 -13.01 -30.23
N VAL A 653 -2.84 -13.71 -30.89
CA VAL A 653 -1.59 -14.21 -30.27
C VAL A 653 -0.54 -13.13 -30.02
N ASP A 654 -0.65 -11.95 -30.67
CA ASP A 654 0.38 -10.90 -30.67
C ASP A 654 0.86 -10.48 -29.29
N THR A 655 -0.05 -10.40 -28.31
CA THR A 655 0.31 -10.02 -26.94
C THR A 655 1.10 -11.13 -26.23
N PHE A 656 0.76 -12.39 -26.47
CA PHE A 656 1.50 -13.52 -25.90
C PHE A 656 2.88 -13.68 -26.53
N ILE A 657 2.98 -13.51 -27.85
CA ILE A 657 4.27 -13.49 -28.57
C ILE A 657 5.15 -12.35 -28.06
N ALA A 658 4.62 -11.13 -27.97
CA ALA A 658 5.36 -9.98 -27.43
C ALA A 658 5.80 -10.21 -25.98
N TYR A 659 4.96 -10.86 -25.17
CA TYR A 659 5.29 -11.22 -23.79
C TYR A 659 6.45 -12.22 -23.72
N ARG A 660 6.51 -13.19 -24.64
CA ARG A 660 7.64 -14.11 -24.81
C ARG A 660 8.89 -13.35 -25.22
N SER A 661 8.82 -12.49 -26.24
CA SER A 661 9.96 -11.67 -26.69
C SER A 661 10.51 -10.82 -25.55
N SER A 662 9.64 -10.22 -24.73
CA SER A 662 10.02 -9.51 -23.52
C SER A 662 10.77 -10.42 -22.55
N ALA A 663 10.30 -11.65 -22.32
CA ALA A 663 10.97 -12.61 -21.44
C ALA A 663 12.37 -13.02 -21.92
N LEU A 664 12.52 -13.28 -23.22
CA LEU A 664 13.82 -13.58 -23.82
C LEU A 664 14.77 -12.37 -23.73
N ARG A 665 14.27 -11.17 -24.00
CA ARG A 665 15.04 -9.93 -23.84
C ARG A 665 15.55 -9.75 -22.41
N ARG A 666 14.77 -10.08 -21.38
CA ARG A 666 15.23 -10.04 -19.98
C ARG A 666 16.39 -11.00 -19.72
N GLN A 667 16.44 -12.16 -20.37
CA GLN A 667 17.59 -13.07 -20.27
C GLN A 667 18.84 -12.48 -20.93
N GLU A 668 18.69 -11.83 -22.09
CA GLU A 668 19.80 -11.13 -22.76
C GLU A 668 20.35 -9.99 -21.92
N MET A 669 19.48 -9.17 -21.33
CA MET A 669 19.90 -8.08 -20.44
C MET A 669 20.77 -8.58 -19.28
N ARG A 670 20.42 -9.73 -18.68
CA ARG A 670 21.24 -10.33 -17.62
C ARG A 670 22.62 -10.75 -18.09
N ARG A 671 22.72 -11.33 -19.30
CA ARG A 671 24.01 -11.66 -19.95
C ARG A 671 24.82 -10.41 -20.24
N GLU A 672 24.20 -9.38 -20.80
CA GLU A 672 24.87 -8.11 -21.12
C GLU A 672 25.45 -7.42 -19.87
N LEU A 673 24.78 -7.57 -18.72
CA LEU A 673 25.20 -7.03 -17.44
C LEU A 673 26.10 -7.98 -16.62
N GLY A 674 26.30 -9.23 -17.06
CA GLY A 674 27.04 -10.24 -16.32
C GLY A 674 26.42 -10.60 -14.96
N ILE A 675 25.08 -10.51 -14.84
CA ILE A 675 24.33 -10.83 -13.61
C ILE A 675 23.59 -12.18 -13.69
N ASP A 676 23.89 -13.01 -14.67
CA ASP A 676 23.35 -14.35 -14.87
C ASP A 676 24.27 -15.46 -14.31
N SER A 677 24.89 -15.21 -13.14
CA SER A 677 25.71 -16.24 -12.49
C SER A 677 24.89 -17.50 -12.16
N THR A 678 25.54 -18.67 -12.14
CA THR A 678 24.87 -19.95 -11.83
C THR A 678 24.09 -19.89 -10.52
N GLU A 679 24.64 -19.25 -9.49
CA GLU A 679 23.97 -19.06 -8.19
C GLU A 679 22.67 -18.25 -8.32
N LYS A 680 22.71 -17.13 -9.06
CA LYS A 680 21.54 -16.27 -9.27
C LYS A 680 20.47 -16.95 -10.11
N LEU A 681 20.86 -17.67 -11.16
CA LEU A 681 19.94 -18.46 -11.97
C LEU A 681 19.29 -19.58 -11.16
N THR A 682 20.08 -20.29 -10.35
CA THR A 682 19.55 -21.34 -9.45
C THR A 682 18.57 -20.74 -8.43
N ALA A 683 18.89 -19.59 -7.85
CA ALA A 683 18.01 -18.89 -6.91
C ALA A 683 16.70 -18.43 -7.59
N LEU A 684 16.75 -17.98 -8.84
CA LEU A 684 15.55 -17.63 -9.62
C LEU A 684 14.68 -18.86 -9.86
N THR A 685 15.26 -19.99 -10.29
CA THR A 685 14.53 -21.25 -10.50
C THR A 685 13.84 -21.71 -9.23
N LEU A 686 14.54 -21.71 -8.08
CA LEU A 686 13.97 -22.09 -6.79
C LEU A 686 12.79 -21.19 -6.39
N ARG A 687 12.87 -19.88 -6.68
CA ARG A 687 11.77 -18.95 -6.43
C ARG A 687 10.59 -19.19 -7.36
N GLN A 688 10.83 -19.49 -8.64
CA GLN A 688 9.77 -19.87 -9.59
C GLN A 688 9.03 -21.13 -9.15
N GLU A 689 9.76 -22.15 -8.67
CA GLU A 689 9.17 -23.35 -8.07
C GLU A 689 8.35 -23.06 -6.81
N GLN A 690 8.79 -22.12 -5.96
CA GLN A 690 8.00 -21.67 -4.81
C GLN A 690 6.68 -21.02 -5.24
N VAL A 691 6.72 -20.17 -6.27
CA VAL A 691 5.53 -19.52 -6.83
C VAL A 691 4.54 -20.55 -7.38
N LEU A 692 5.02 -21.55 -8.12
CA LEU A 692 4.17 -22.63 -8.65
C LEU A 692 3.54 -23.46 -7.53
N ARG A 693 4.34 -23.86 -6.52
CA ARG A 693 3.82 -24.62 -5.36
C ARG A 693 2.75 -23.86 -4.60
N MET A 694 2.91 -22.55 -4.44
CA MET A 694 1.92 -21.70 -3.79
C MET A 694 0.64 -21.61 -4.63
N TYR A 695 0.75 -21.38 -5.94
CA TYR A 695 -0.40 -21.39 -6.85
C TYR A 695 -1.18 -22.71 -6.80
N ASP A 696 -0.48 -23.85 -6.81
CA ASP A 696 -1.10 -25.18 -6.73
C ASP A 696 -1.84 -25.40 -5.42
N ARG A 697 -1.29 -24.95 -4.28
CA ARG A 697 -1.97 -24.98 -2.97
C ARG A 697 -3.23 -24.13 -2.98
N THR A 698 -3.17 -22.96 -3.59
CA THR A 698 -4.32 -22.06 -3.69
C THR A 698 -5.46 -22.68 -4.51
N LEU A 699 -5.17 -23.28 -5.67
CA LEU A 699 -6.20 -23.96 -6.45
C LEU A 699 -6.87 -25.10 -5.66
N GLN A 700 -6.08 -25.88 -4.91
CA GLN A 700 -6.59 -26.95 -4.07
C GLN A 700 -7.48 -26.46 -2.93
N SER A 701 -7.17 -25.30 -2.33
CA SER A 701 -7.99 -24.74 -1.24
C SER A 701 -9.31 -24.20 -1.77
N THR A 702 -9.32 -23.53 -2.93
CA THR A 702 -10.54 -23.04 -3.59
C THR A 702 -11.44 -24.20 -4.04
N ALA A 703 -10.89 -25.29 -4.57
CA ALA A 703 -11.66 -26.47 -4.94
C ALA A 703 -12.32 -27.16 -3.72
N LYS A 704 -11.66 -27.13 -2.56
CA LYS A 704 -12.20 -27.68 -1.30
C LYS A 704 -13.29 -26.79 -0.69
N SER A 705 -13.15 -25.47 -0.74
CA SER A 705 -14.17 -24.55 -0.23
C SER A 705 -15.42 -24.52 -1.12
N GLY A 706 -15.26 -24.61 -2.44
CA GLY A 706 -16.38 -24.75 -3.39
C GLY A 706 -17.17 -26.06 -3.16
N ARG A 707 -16.47 -27.17 -2.90
CA ARG A 707 -17.13 -28.45 -2.55
C ARG A 707 -17.78 -28.44 -1.16
N SER A 708 -17.21 -27.79 -0.15
CA SER A 708 -17.85 -27.69 1.17
C SER A 708 -19.05 -26.76 1.18
N GLY A 709 -19.04 -25.68 0.40
CA GLY A 709 -20.19 -24.80 0.18
C GLY A 709 -21.34 -25.52 -0.53
N ALA A 710 -21.04 -26.24 -1.60
CA ALA A 710 -22.04 -27.05 -2.32
C ALA A 710 -22.60 -28.20 -1.46
N LEU A 711 -21.77 -28.85 -0.62
CA LEU A 711 -22.23 -29.87 0.33
C LEU A 711 -23.06 -29.28 1.48
N ALA A 712 -22.76 -28.05 1.94
CA ALA A 712 -23.56 -27.35 2.94
C ALA A 712 -24.93 -26.91 2.37
N GLU A 713 -24.97 -26.40 1.14
CA GLU A 713 -26.22 -26.07 0.44
C GLU A 713 -27.06 -27.31 0.12
N LEU A 714 -26.43 -28.44 -0.25
CA LEU A 714 -27.12 -29.72 -0.43
C LEU A 714 -27.64 -30.29 0.90
N HIS A 715 -26.92 -30.09 2.01
CA HIS A 715 -27.38 -30.51 3.34
C HIS A 715 -28.52 -29.62 3.84
N ASP A 716 -28.48 -28.30 3.62
CA ASP A 716 -29.56 -27.38 3.97
C ASP A 716 -30.81 -27.60 3.10
N HIS A 717 -30.65 -27.94 1.81
CA HIS A 717 -31.77 -28.35 0.97
C HIS A 717 -32.35 -29.71 1.37
N ALA A 718 -31.52 -30.68 1.76
CA ALA A 718 -31.98 -31.98 2.25
C ALA A 718 -32.73 -31.86 3.59
N VAL A 719 -32.23 -31.04 4.53
CA VAL A 719 -32.88 -30.79 5.83
C VAL A 719 -34.21 -30.05 5.65
N ASN A 720 -34.28 -29.05 4.76
CA ASN A 720 -35.52 -28.33 4.46
C ASN A 720 -36.54 -29.22 3.71
N ALA A 721 -36.10 -30.12 2.84
CA ALA A 721 -36.99 -31.09 2.19
C ALA A 721 -37.55 -32.13 3.19
N GLN A 722 -36.76 -32.52 4.20
CA GLN A 722 -37.19 -33.47 5.24
C GLN A 722 -38.15 -32.84 6.26
N LEU A 723 -38.09 -31.52 6.47
CA LEU A 723 -39.05 -30.76 7.27
C LEU A 723 -40.37 -30.51 6.53
N ALA A 724 -40.34 -30.39 5.21
CA ALA A 724 -41.55 -30.20 4.37
C ALA A 724 -42.36 -31.49 4.14
N VAL A 725 -41.79 -32.67 4.41
CA VAL A 725 -42.48 -33.97 4.33
C VAL A 725 -43.07 -34.40 5.69
N ASN A 726 -42.66 -33.75 6.78
CA ASN A 726 -43.12 -34.01 8.15
C ASN A 726 -44.08 -32.93 8.71
N GLN A 727 -44.53 -32.00 7.86
CA GLN A 727 -45.66 -31.09 8.09
C GLN A 727 -46.79 -31.45 7.13
#